data_AF-A0A537XXH1-F1
#
_entry.id   AF-A0A537XXH1-F1
#
_cell.length_a   1.000
_cell.length_b   1.000
_cell.length_c   1.000
_cell.angle_alpha   90.00
_cell.angle_beta   90.00
_cell.angle_gamma   90.00
#
_symmetry.space_group_name_H-M   'P 1'
#
loop_
_entity.id
_entity.type
_entity.pdbx_description
1 polymer ?
#
loop_
_entity_poly.entity_id
_entity_poly.type
_entity_poly.pdbx_seq_one_letter_code
_entity_poly.pdbx_strand_id
1 'polypeptide(L)'
;MPTVSGPGRASPRLLRTTFRGRLARTACPARPIRFRSRQRAMGIAAAAAGENHPYNSPHSSLAAPPQCSPRSLLGMTEPDAIPWPLVLAIVVTHNGRPWLPGCLKSLALQSYPALEVVVVDNASEDRELVPGLVERLLPTASVMHFGRNVGFGAAANRALEVSPDARRAEYYLFIHDDVALNRDCVGLLVASALETEAGVVGGKGLSWDEPEVLLEVGMSADEFGYPVSGLEEGEIDQGQHDVRRDVLFVTSACILVSRATVERGGSWDPAYFLFGEDLDLCIRARMLGFPVVVAPKAYFYHAVAMATGRRDGPPEESIRYFTRRNRLRTIAKNTSTTRVPLLVALYTGVLCAEMVLLAALRRFSEIPPYLRAYGWFLRTLPDVARRRRAIQRRRKVSDRRVRRYMVRDLPRARIFLERRLLQWGEETVRLSAKTFAHLTPGAIAARFGRWTRSASVLSSLAIAFVLLIAARHVLLGGPVGAGTLWPFPVEIHRLLSDYFARWREIGLGTTGAPSPALPLFWLVAIASFGNAAIAQKLLVGLLLALGLFGINRFVKRRTTSVAARIVAVSVYALAPVMRLTMVTGDLGALALYAATPYLLEMALRMLGPAPGAAPPGAPGGGVRPAVPASSDALSRQAMRLGLLSAIVVALAPSALVAIVVLWLVAGFRALRERPSSAGAPRRLAWLLGSSAIAALLLIPWSLEALQPHGAILGPLFAGPGGGNALRPLWSPVTFAHALLLAPGVSAFAGLAAVAIVGGALLVVSTSRRREVRLLASVIVVFGLWAGLVAKGWLPAPVVSPALWFVPPLVALAACAGYLVAGLAQDLPRHAAGLRHTVGAGTAILSAAAVLGGWVPMLASWSAPPPSAVTGTGPEAAALAAVQGSATGDNQFRVLWLGKRFVDALRPGLRPDRTVPYLVTGPDGLSLLDAA
;
A
#
# COMPACT_ATOMS: atom_id res chain seq x y z
N MET A 1 60.81 23.05 28.12
CA MET A 1 60.85 21.74 27.41
C MET A 1 59.54 21.02 27.66
N PRO A 2 59.06 20.14 26.76
CA PRO A 2 58.71 20.35 25.34
C PRO A 2 57.17 20.22 25.15
N THR A 3 56.46 20.58 24.06
CA THR A 3 56.70 21.20 22.73
C THR A 3 55.33 21.78 22.26
N VAL A 4 55.21 22.99 21.69
CA VAL A 4 55.27 23.35 20.23
C VAL A 4 54.28 22.54 19.35
N SER A 5 53.43 23.08 18.46
CA SER A 5 52.87 24.44 18.19
C SER A 5 51.70 24.34 17.17
N GLY A 6 50.89 25.39 16.95
CA GLY A 6 49.99 25.51 15.76
C GLY A 6 50.72 26.10 14.53
N PRO A 7 50.03 26.67 13.50
CA PRO A 7 48.57 26.74 13.19
C PRO A 7 48.26 26.42 11.69
N GLY A 8 47.08 26.79 11.14
CA GLY A 8 46.91 26.98 9.67
C GLY A 8 45.51 26.76 9.04
N ARG A 9 45.21 27.49 7.93
CA ARG A 9 44.00 27.35 7.07
C ARG A 9 44.34 26.68 5.73
N ALA A 10 43.39 25.99 5.10
CA ALA A 10 43.41 25.70 3.65
C ALA A 10 42.00 25.44 3.06
N SER A 11 41.82 25.74 1.77
CA SER A 11 40.58 25.52 0.99
C SER A 11 40.78 24.43 -0.08
N PRO A 12 39.73 23.70 -0.53
CA PRO A 12 39.84 22.74 -1.61
C PRO A 12 39.68 23.38 -3.00
N ARG A 13 40.43 22.87 -4.00
CA ARG A 13 40.27 23.18 -5.44
C ARG A 13 40.07 21.89 -6.26
N LEU A 14 39.51 22.06 -7.46
CA LEU A 14 39.23 21.01 -8.47
C LEU A 14 40.45 20.21 -8.92
N LEU A 15 40.21 18.99 -9.43
CA LEU A 15 41.06 18.32 -10.43
C LEU A 15 40.22 17.48 -11.43
N ARG A 16 40.82 17.11 -12.58
CA ARG A 16 40.19 16.47 -13.76
C ARG A 16 40.94 15.21 -14.20
N THR A 17 40.25 14.26 -14.84
CA THR A 17 40.84 13.26 -15.76
C THR A 17 40.01 13.04 -17.02
N THR A 18 40.56 12.26 -17.97
CA THR A 18 40.58 12.67 -19.39
C THR A 18 40.86 11.52 -20.38
N PHE A 19 39.86 10.98 -21.11
CA PHE A 19 40.05 10.07 -22.27
C PHE A 19 38.96 10.36 -23.33
N ARG A 20 39.21 10.67 -24.62
CA ARG A 20 39.85 9.92 -25.76
C ARG A 20 39.15 8.59 -26.12
N GLY A 21 38.65 8.32 -27.34
CA GLY A 21 38.37 9.17 -28.53
C GLY A 21 38.47 8.43 -29.90
N ARG A 22 37.73 8.91 -30.94
CA ARG A 22 37.73 8.48 -32.39
C ARG A 22 37.13 7.07 -32.68
N LEU A 23 36.70 6.60 -33.88
CA LEU A 23 36.23 7.05 -35.24
C LEU A 23 35.68 5.74 -35.94
N ALA A 24 34.97 5.61 -37.08
CA ALA A 24 34.21 6.39 -38.10
C ALA A 24 33.22 5.36 -38.81
N ARG A 25 32.73 5.35 -40.07
CA ARG A 25 32.76 6.19 -41.31
C ARG A 25 31.65 5.72 -42.31
N THR A 26 30.83 6.61 -42.92
CA THR A 26 30.06 6.43 -44.20
C THR A 26 29.02 5.26 -44.32
N ALA A 27 28.02 5.22 -45.23
CA ALA A 27 27.65 6.04 -46.41
C ALA A 27 26.12 6.24 -46.57
N CYS A 28 25.68 6.99 -47.60
CA CYS A 28 24.27 7.20 -48.03
C CYS A 28 24.12 6.76 -49.51
N PRO A 29 22.90 6.50 -50.05
CA PRO A 29 21.88 7.52 -50.37
C PRO A 29 20.50 7.18 -49.71
N ALA A 30 19.29 7.68 -50.04
CA ALA A 30 18.78 8.45 -51.20
C ALA A 30 17.58 9.39 -50.85
N ARG A 31 16.68 9.64 -51.83
CA ARG A 31 15.53 10.60 -51.85
C ARG A 31 14.53 10.19 -52.96
N PRO A 32 13.37 10.87 -53.17
CA PRO A 32 12.65 11.90 -52.39
C PRO A 32 11.22 11.36 -52.00
N ILE A 33 10.12 12.07 -51.65
CA ILE A 33 9.53 13.39 -51.95
C ILE A 33 8.65 13.90 -50.78
N ARG A 34 8.75 15.22 -50.46
CA ARG A 34 7.79 16.19 -49.82
C ARG A 34 6.74 15.66 -48.80
N PHE A 35 6.40 16.32 -47.68
CA PHE A 35 6.75 17.61 -47.06
C PHE A 35 6.18 17.58 -45.59
N ARG A 36 6.36 18.54 -44.67
CA ARG A 36 7.03 19.87 -44.67
C ARG A 36 7.72 20.11 -43.29
N SER A 37 7.81 21.37 -42.86
CA SER A 37 8.33 21.92 -41.60
C SER A 37 7.28 21.84 -40.45
N ARG A 38 7.56 21.57 -39.16
CA ARG A 38 8.57 22.13 -38.20
C ARG A 38 8.43 23.66 -38.05
N GLN A 39 8.40 24.33 -36.90
CA GLN A 39 8.75 24.10 -35.49
C GLN A 39 10.25 24.00 -35.09
N ARG A 40 10.68 25.03 -34.33
CA ARG A 40 11.73 25.15 -33.29
C ARG A 40 13.23 25.26 -33.65
N ALA A 41 13.82 26.34 -33.12
CA ALA A 41 15.19 26.49 -32.58
C ALA A 41 16.37 26.48 -33.60
N MET A 42 17.62 26.88 -33.27
CA MET A 42 18.25 27.20 -31.97
C MET A 42 19.52 28.09 -32.13
N GLY A 43 19.91 28.85 -31.10
CA GLY A 43 21.28 29.41 -30.92
C GLY A 43 21.56 30.79 -31.56
N ILE A 44 22.71 31.46 -31.28
CA ILE A 44 23.84 31.14 -30.36
C ILE A 44 24.68 32.42 -30.09
N ALA A 45 25.54 32.40 -29.04
CA ALA A 45 26.65 33.32 -28.74
C ALA A 45 26.34 34.74 -28.20
N ALA A 46 27.41 35.39 -27.70
CA ALA A 46 27.41 36.69 -27.03
C ALA A 46 28.71 37.48 -27.35
N ALA A 47 28.65 38.81 -27.23
CA ALA A 47 29.77 39.76 -27.29
C ALA A 47 29.42 41.00 -26.42
N ALA A 48 30.36 41.94 -26.23
CA ALA A 48 30.25 43.01 -25.22
C ALA A 48 30.50 44.43 -25.78
N ALA A 49 30.05 45.42 -25.00
CA ALA A 49 30.26 46.88 -25.13
C ALA A 49 29.65 47.57 -26.37
N GLY A 50 29.35 48.87 -26.25
CA GLY A 50 28.82 49.71 -27.34
C GLY A 50 27.67 50.62 -26.92
N GLU A 51 27.93 51.92 -26.87
CA GLU A 51 27.10 53.02 -26.34
C GLU A 51 25.86 53.43 -27.17
N ASN A 52 25.10 54.38 -26.61
CA ASN A 52 24.30 55.43 -27.29
C ASN A 52 23.01 55.08 -28.09
N HIS A 53 21.86 55.32 -27.44
CA HIS A 53 20.67 56.13 -27.85
C HIS A 53 20.07 56.07 -29.28
N PRO A 54 18.83 56.58 -29.51
CA PRO A 54 17.70 56.83 -28.61
C PRO A 54 16.39 56.19 -29.12
N TYR A 55 15.28 56.25 -28.35
CA TYR A 55 13.95 56.43 -28.95
C TYR A 55 12.94 57.13 -28.02
N ASN A 56 12.00 57.85 -28.64
CA ASN A 56 11.05 58.75 -27.98
C ASN A 56 9.97 58.04 -27.14
N SER A 57 9.57 58.70 -26.05
CA SER A 57 8.20 58.65 -25.51
C SER A 57 7.60 60.07 -25.56
N PRO A 58 6.32 60.25 -25.93
CA PRO A 58 5.74 61.58 -26.15
C PRO A 58 5.37 62.27 -24.83
N HIS A 59 5.57 63.60 -24.78
CA HIS A 59 5.19 64.43 -23.65
C HIS A 59 3.66 64.59 -23.52
N SER A 60 3.18 64.56 -22.29
CA SER A 60 2.05 65.39 -21.84
C SER A 60 2.46 66.13 -20.57
N SER A 61 1.98 67.35 -20.39
CA SER A 61 2.50 68.30 -19.40
C SER A 61 1.90 68.10 -18.00
N LEU A 62 2.77 67.93 -17.00
CA LEU A 62 2.43 68.13 -15.59
C LEU A 62 2.74 69.58 -15.21
N ALA A 63 1.71 70.32 -14.81
CA ALA A 63 1.89 71.63 -14.17
C ALA A 63 2.40 71.44 -12.73
N ALA A 64 3.28 72.33 -12.27
CA ALA A 64 3.78 72.29 -10.89
C ALA A 64 2.70 72.74 -9.89
N PRO A 65 2.61 72.13 -8.70
CA PRO A 65 1.77 72.65 -7.61
C PRO A 65 2.35 73.97 -7.07
N PRO A 66 1.50 74.90 -6.60
CA PRO A 66 1.97 76.18 -6.07
C PRO A 66 2.73 76.02 -4.74
N GLN A 67 3.84 76.72 -4.61
CA GLN A 67 4.57 76.83 -3.34
C GLN A 67 3.77 77.72 -2.38
N CYS A 68 3.32 77.18 -1.25
CA CYS A 68 2.61 77.94 -0.23
C CYS A 68 3.60 78.51 0.80
N SER A 69 3.51 79.81 1.09
CA SER A 69 4.45 80.52 1.97
C SER A 69 4.08 80.38 3.45
N PRO A 70 5.06 80.41 4.39
CA PRO A 70 4.79 80.18 5.80
C PRO A 70 4.20 81.43 6.50
N ARG A 71 2.88 81.45 6.68
CA ARG A 71 2.18 82.36 7.62
C ARG A 71 1.02 81.63 8.32
N SER A 72 0.54 82.21 9.43
CA SER A 72 -0.49 81.70 10.36
C SER A 72 -0.21 80.35 11.05
N LEU A 73 0.89 80.27 11.80
CA LEU A 73 0.99 79.40 12.99
C LEU A 73 0.75 80.24 14.25
N LEU A 74 -0.53 80.46 14.58
CA LEU A 74 -1.04 80.98 15.86
C LEU A 74 -2.57 80.94 15.79
N GLY A 75 -3.23 80.07 16.56
CA GLY A 75 -4.69 79.93 16.54
C GLY A 75 -5.22 78.54 16.15
N MET A 76 -4.60 77.46 16.64
CA MET A 76 -5.32 76.21 16.87
C MET A 76 -5.21 75.85 18.35
N THR A 77 -6.36 75.64 18.97
CA THR A 77 -6.52 75.01 20.29
C THR A 77 -6.09 73.54 20.23
N GLU A 78 -6.18 72.83 21.36
CA GLU A 78 -5.79 71.41 21.47
C GLU A 78 -6.33 70.56 20.30
N PRO A 79 -5.52 69.64 19.74
CA PRO A 79 -5.97 68.82 18.62
C PRO A 79 -7.09 67.89 19.06
N ASP A 80 -8.30 68.12 18.53
CA ASP A 80 -9.48 67.27 18.76
C ASP A 80 -9.09 65.80 18.64
N ALA A 81 -9.24 65.06 19.74
CA ALA A 81 -8.80 63.68 19.82
C ALA A 81 -9.60 62.81 18.83
N ILE A 82 -8.96 62.41 17.73
CA ILE A 82 -9.55 61.51 16.73
C ILE A 82 -10.08 60.27 17.49
N PRO A 83 -11.40 60.02 17.48
CA PRO A 83 -11.97 58.97 18.30
C PRO A 83 -11.55 57.61 17.73
N TRP A 84 -10.60 56.97 18.40
CA TRP A 84 -10.08 55.66 18.02
C TRP A 84 -11.22 54.64 17.87
N PRO A 85 -11.42 54.03 16.68
CA PRO A 85 -12.46 53.04 16.46
C PRO A 85 -12.46 51.95 17.51
N LEU A 86 -13.58 51.73 18.20
CA LEU A 86 -13.65 50.77 19.29
C LEU A 86 -13.47 49.34 18.73
N VAL A 87 -12.43 48.65 19.22
CA VAL A 87 -12.11 47.26 18.89
C VAL A 87 -12.56 46.36 20.03
N LEU A 88 -13.41 45.39 19.73
CA LEU A 88 -13.75 44.31 20.67
C LEU A 88 -12.94 43.07 20.33
N ALA A 89 -11.94 42.75 21.13
CA ALA A 89 -11.15 41.53 21.01
C ALA A 89 -11.86 40.35 21.70
N ILE A 90 -11.95 39.23 21.00
CA ILE A 90 -12.62 38.01 21.44
C ILE A 90 -11.60 36.87 21.37
N VAL A 91 -11.08 36.49 22.54
CA VAL A 91 -10.15 35.37 22.71
C VAL A 91 -10.99 34.13 23.05
N VAL A 92 -10.93 33.09 22.23
CA VAL A 92 -11.61 31.81 22.54
C VAL A 92 -10.57 30.81 23.03
N THR A 93 -10.74 30.30 24.26
CA THR A 93 -9.84 29.31 24.87
C THR A 93 -10.52 27.98 25.13
N HIS A 94 -9.76 26.89 25.03
CA HIS A 94 -10.16 25.55 25.45
C HIS A 94 -8.91 24.75 25.80
N ASN A 95 -8.74 24.44 27.09
CA ASN A 95 -7.52 23.84 27.66
C ASN A 95 -6.22 24.62 27.31
N GLY A 96 -6.32 25.96 27.21
CA GLY A 96 -5.25 26.86 26.74
C GLY A 96 -4.04 27.05 27.66
N ARG A 97 -3.93 26.29 28.76
CA ARG A 97 -2.95 26.48 29.86
C ARG A 97 -1.50 26.79 29.44
N PRO A 98 -0.91 26.18 28.40
CA PRO A 98 0.47 26.49 27.99
C PRO A 98 0.67 27.85 27.31
N TRP A 99 -0.37 28.42 26.69
CA TRP A 99 -0.24 29.59 25.80
C TRP A 99 -1.08 30.80 26.20
N LEU A 100 -2.26 30.58 26.80
CA LEU A 100 -3.17 31.64 27.27
C LEU A 100 -2.47 32.71 28.15
N PRO A 101 -1.53 32.38 29.05
CA PRO A 101 -0.79 33.41 29.81
C PRO A 101 0.06 34.34 28.93
N GLY A 102 0.53 33.87 27.78
CA GLY A 102 1.25 34.69 26.79
C GLY A 102 0.28 35.53 25.95
N CYS A 103 -0.84 34.93 25.51
CA CYS A 103 -1.92 35.63 24.82
C CYS A 103 -2.44 36.84 25.62
N LEU A 104 -2.81 36.63 26.89
CA LEU A 104 -3.35 37.69 27.76
C LEU A 104 -2.32 38.81 28.02
N LYS A 105 -1.05 38.46 28.26
CA LYS A 105 0.03 39.46 28.38
C LYS A 105 0.23 40.28 27.10
N SER A 106 0.13 39.65 25.93
CA SER A 106 0.28 40.36 24.65
C SER A 106 -0.86 41.35 24.38
N LEU A 107 -2.06 41.06 24.90
CA LEU A 107 -3.21 41.96 24.86
C LEU A 107 -3.08 43.11 25.87
N ALA A 108 -2.64 42.82 27.09
CA ALA A 108 -2.35 43.83 28.12
C ALA A 108 -1.26 44.83 27.71
N LEU A 109 -0.40 44.47 26.76
CA LEU A 109 0.70 45.29 26.24
C LEU A 109 0.35 46.06 24.95
N GLN A 110 -0.87 45.98 24.43
CA GLN A 110 -1.23 46.69 23.20
C GLN A 110 -1.17 48.21 23.37
N SER A 111 -0.63 48.91 22.37
CA SER A 111 -0.59 50.38 22.33
C SER A 111 -1.90 51.04 21.88
N TYR A 112 -2.92 50.25 21.54
CA TYR A 112 -4.21 50.74 21.04
C TYR A 112 -5.18 51.11 22.17
N PRO A 113 -5.62 52.38 22.30
CA PRO A 113 -6.31 52.85 23.50
C PRO A 113 -7.79 52.47 23.58
N ALA A 114 -8.44 52.14 22.46
CA ALA A 114 -9.87 51.76 22.41
C ALA A 114 -10.04 50.25 22.21
N LEU A 115 -9.45 49.45 23.10
CA LEU A 115 -9.45 47.99 23.05
C LEU A 115 -10.22 47.40 24.25
N GLU A 116 -11.39 46.83 23.98
CA GLU A 116 -12.17 46.02 24.94
C GLU A 116 -11.89 44.53 24.71
N VAL A 117 -11.88 43.72 25.77
CA VAL A 117 -11.49 42.30 25.67
C VAL A 117 -12.50 41.37 26.34
N VAL A 118 -12.84 40.28 25.63
CA VAL A 118 -13.72 39.20 26.08
C VAL A 118 -12.98 37.88 25.94
N VAL A 119 -12.80 37.17 27.06
CA VAL A 119 -12.17 35.86 27.11
C VAL A 119 -13.24 34.79 27.27
N VAL A 120 -13.38 33.93 26.26
CA VAL A 120 -14.42 32.91 26.19
C VAL A 120 -13.81 31.54 26.47
N ASP A 121 -13.99 31.05 27.70
CA ASP A 121 -13.71 29.66 28.05
C ASP A 121 -14.77 28.74 27.44
N ASN A 122 -14.39 28.11 26.33
CA ASN A 122 -15.18 27.16 25.55
C ASN A 122 -15.11 25.75 26.19
N ALA A 123 -15.43 25.67 27.49
CA ALA A 123 -15.44 24.48 28.34
C ALA A 123 -14.07 23.81 28.54
N SER A 124 -13.10 24.52 29.12
CA SER A 124 -11.87 23.90 29.63
C SER A 124 -12.14 22.97 30.81
N GLU A 125 -11.26 22.00 31.03
CA GLU A 125 -11.32 21.05 32.15
C GLU A 125 -11.05 21.75 33.49
N ASP A 126 -10.03 22.60 33.52
CA ASP A 126 -9.64 23.45 34.64
C ASP A 126 -10.43 24.76 34.60
N ARG A 127 -11.57 24.79 35.32
CA ARG A 127 -12.55 25.90 35.29
C ARG A 127 -12.08 27.17 35.99
N GLU A 128 -11.16 27.07 36.95
CA GLU A 128 -10.66 28.20 37.72
C GLU A 128 -9.46 28.87 37.03
N LEU A 129 -8.74 28.13 36.19
CA LEU A 129 -7.57 28.62 35.47
C LEU A 129 -7.86 29.81 34.54
N VAL A 130 -8.97 29.83 33.80
CA VAL A 130 -9.26 30.95 32.88
C VAL A 130 -9.61 32.23 33.66
N PRO A 131 -10.59 32.24 34.59
CA PRO A 131 -10.85 33.43 35.41
C PRO A 131 -9.62 33.93 36.17
N GLY A 132 -8.89 33.03 36.86
CA GLY A 132 -7.72 33.42 37.65
C GLY A 132 -6.53 33.89 36.80
N LEU A 133 -6.40 33.45 35.54
CA LEU A 133 -5.39 34.02 34.62
C LEU A 133 -5.79 35.40 34.13
N VAL A 134 -7.07 35.65 33.87
CA VAL A 134 -7.56 36.97 33.44
C VAL A 134 -7.41 37.99 34.57
N GLU A 135 -7.88 37.68 35.77
CA GLU A 135 -7.73 38.53 36.97
C GLU A 135 -6.27 38.96 37.21
N ARG A 136 -5.31 38.04 37.02
CA ARG A 136 -3.88 38.32 37.26
C ARG A 136 -3.13 39.01 36.11
N LEU A 137 -3.63 38.95 34.86
CA LEU A 137 -2.86 39.35 33.67
C LEU A 137 -3.55 40.41 32.80
N LEU A 138 -4.88 40.51 32.87
CA LEU A 138 -5.70 41.44 32.10
C LEU A 138 -7.04 41.67 32.85
N PRO A 139 -7.03 42.28 34.06
CA PRO A 139 -8.22 42.40 34.91
C PRO A 139 -9.34 43.28 34.32
N THR A 140 -9.08 44.01 33.24
CA THR A 140 -10.09 44.75 32.46
C THR A 140 -10.90 43.86 31.52
N ALA A 141 -10.45 42.63 31.21
CA ALA A 141 -11.17 41.74 30.31
C ALA A 141 -12.35 41.04 31.00
N SER A 142 -13.48 40.97 30.31
CA SER A 142 -14.63 40.17 30.73
C SER A 142 -14.42 38.69 30.44
N VAL A 143 -15.00 37.80 31.27
CA VAL A 143 -14.88 36.35 31.11
C VAL A 143 -16.25 35.71 30.87
N MET A 144 -16.34 34.86 29.86
CA MET A 144 -17.50 34.01 29.55
C MET A 144 -17.10 32.54 29.69
N HIS A 145 -17.94 31.73 30.34
CA HIS A 145 -17.75 30.27 30.43
C HIS A 145 -18.88 29.51 29.71
N PHE A 146 -18.52 28.44 29.00
CA PHE A 146 -19.44 27.46 28.41
C PHE A 146 -19.39 26.13 29.15
N GLY A 147 -20.55 25.54 29.44
CA GLY A 147 -20.63 24.18 30.01
C GLY A 147 -20.35 23.03 29.02
N ARG A 148 -20.08 23.32 27.74
CA ARG A 148 -19.64 22.35 26.72
C ARG A 148 -18.90 23.06 25.58
N ASN A 149 -17.91 22.40 24.97
CA ASN A 149 -17.21 22.94 23.81
C ASN A 149 -18.16 22.99 22.60
N VAL A 150 -18.37 24.19 22.03
CA VAL A 150 -19.26 24.43 20.88
C VAL A 150 -18.51 24.71 19.57
N GLY A 151 -17.18 24.75 19.60
CA GLY A 151 -16.32 25.15 18.49
C GLY A 151 -16.14 26.67 18.37
N PHE A 152 -15.00 27.09 17.80
CA PHE A 152 -14.52 28.48 17.81
C PHE A 152 -15.57 29.51 17.36
N GLY A 153 -16.12 29.34 16.15
CA GLY A 153 -17.07 30.29 15.59
C GLY A 153 -18.39 30.39 16.35
N ALA A 154 -18.82 29.33 17.04
CA ALA A 154 -20.04 29.36 17.87
C ALA A 154 -19.80 30.10 19.19
N ALA A 155 -18.65 29.87 19.83
CA ALA A 155 -18.23 30.60 21.03
C ALA A 155 -18.03 32.11 20.74
N ALA A 156 -17.32 32.43 19.66
CA ALA A 156 -17.10 33.80 19.20
C ALA A 156 -18.40 34.53 18.84
N ASN A 157 -19.37 33.86 18.20
CA ASN A 157 -20.70 34.44 17.96
C ASN A 157 -21.41 34.79 19.28
N ARG A 158 -21.31 33.94 20.31
CA ARG A 158 -22.01 34.19 21.58
C ARG A 158 -21.42 35.40 22.33
N ALA A 159 -20.11 35.64 22.22
CA ALA A 159 -19.49 36.86 22.72
C ALA A 159 -20.10 38.11 22.06
N LEU A 160 -20.24 38.12 20.73
CA LEU A 160 -20.88 39.23 20.00
C LEU A 160 -22.35 39.46 20.39
N GLU A 161 -23.07 38.40 20.77
CA GLU A 161 -24.49 38.50 21.15
C GLU A 161 -24.71 39.17 22.52
N VAL A 162 -23.81 38.94 23.50
CA VAL A 162 -24.03 39.38 24.89
C VAL A 162 -23.14 40.53 25.34
N SER A 163 -21.97 40.73 24.73
CA SER A 163 -21.06 41.81 25.14
C SER A 163 -21.72 43.16 24.86
N PRO A 164 -21.86 44.06 25.85
CA PRO A 164 -22.56 45.33 25.64
C PRO A 164 -21.88 46.16 24.55
N ASP A 165 -20.55 46.01 24.44
CA ASP A 165 -19.67 46.77 23.57
C ASP A 165 -19.70 46.26 22.12
N ALA A 166 -20.23 45.07 21.85
CA ALA A 166 -20.38 44.57 20.49
C ALA A 166 -21.29 45.47 19.63
N ARG A 167 -22.22 46.21 20.24
CA ARG A 167 -23.04 47.23 19.54
C ARG A 167 -22.38 48.61 19.47
N ARG A 168 -21.27 48.83 20.18
CA ARG A 168 -20.46 50.06 20.15
C ARG A 168 -19.23 49.92 19.23
N ALA A 169 -18.66 48.71 19.14
CA ALA A 169 -17.47 48.40 18.38
C ALA A 169 -17.67 48.61 16.87
N GLU A 170 -16.64 49.15 16.21
CA GLU A 170 -16.55 49.24 14.75
C GLU A 170 -15.83 48.02 14.15
N TYR A 171 -14.92 47.43 14.92
CA TYR A 171 -14.18 46.23 14.53
C TYR A 171 -14.22 45.16 15.62
N TYR A 172 -14.28 43.90 15.18
CA TYR A 172 -14.15 42.73 16.04
C TYR A 172 -12.83 42.03 15.74
N LEU A 173 -12.01 41.80 16.76
CA LEU A 173 -10.72 41.12 16.62
C LEU A 173 -10.81 39.71 17.22
N PHE A 174 -10.86 38.68 16.39
CA PHE A 174 -10.90 37.30 16.87
C PHE A 174 -9.49 36.73 16.97
N ILE A 175 -9.19 36.10 18.11
CA ILE A 175 -7.84 35.63 18.47
C ILE A 175 -7.93 34.20 19.03
N HIS A 176 -6.95 33.35 18.72
CA HIS A 176 -6.79 32.03 19.35
C HIS A 176 -6.00 32.16 20.66
N ASP A 177 -6.30 31.33 21.65
CA ASP A 177 -5.58 31.31 22.94
C ASP A 177 -4.10 30.86 22.85
N ASP A 178 -3.65 30.39 21.68
CA ASP A 178 -2.25 30.11 21.35
C ASP A 178 -1.61 31.09 20.37
N VAL A 179 -2.08 32.34 20.39
CA VAL A 179 -1.52 33.50 19.70
C VAL A 179 -1.07 34.60 20.67
N ALA A 180 0.09 35.20 20.42
CA ALA A 180 0.60 36.36 21.13
C ALA A 180 0.90 37.51 20.15
N LEU A 181 0.26 38.66 20.33
CA LEU A 181 0.38 39.81 19.43
C LEU A 181 1.67 40.62 19.70
N ASN A 182 2.25 41.22 18.65
CA ASN A 182 3.20 42.33 18.86
C ASN A 182 2.49 43.56 19.44
N ARG A 183 3.21 44.41 20.17
CA ARG A 183 2.72 45.61 20.90
C ARG A 183 1.79 46.52 20.09
N ASP A 184 2.12 46.76 18.82
CA ASP A 184 1.42 47.71 17.96
C ASP A 184 0.47 47.02 16.96
N CYS A 185 0.23 45.72 17.12
CA CYS A 185 -0.50 44.89 16.16
C CYS A 185 -1.95 45.36 15.97
N VAL A 186 -2.70 45.62 17.06
CA VAL A 186 -4.09 46.09 16.95
C VAL A 186 -4.18 47.42 16.19
N GLY A 187 -3.32 48.38 16.51
CA GLY A 187 -3.29 49.68 15.83
C GLY A 187 -2.95 49.58 14.35
N LEU A 188 -1.99 48.73 13.98
CA LEU A 188 -1.61 48.49 12.59
C LEU A 188 -2.68 47.72 11.79
N LEU A 189 -3.44 46.82 12.43
CA LEU A 189 -4.62 46.17 11.82
C LEU A 189 -5.74 47.18 11.54
N VAL A 190 -6.05 48.07 12.49
CA VAL A 190 -7.08 49.11 12.34
C VAL A 190 -6.67 50.15 11.30
N ALA A 191 -5.43 50.64 11.33
CA ALA A 191 -4.90 51.56 10.33
C ALA A 191 -5.01 50.96 8.91
N SER A 192 -4.58 49.72 8.72
CA SER A 192 -4.74 49.02 7.43
C SER A 192 -6.19 48.74 7.06
N ALA A 193 -7.14 48.70 8.02
CA ALA A 193 -8.56 48.56 7.72
C ALA A 193 -9.15 49.87 7.17
N LEU A 194 -8.79 51.00 7.78
CA LEU A 194 -9.19 52.35 7.38
C LEU A 194 -8.57 52.74 6.03
N GLU A 195 -7.25 52.55 5.85
CA GLU A 195 -6.52 52.84 4.60
C GLU A 195 -7.05 52.10 3.35
N THR A 196 -7.85 51.05 3.53
CA THR A 196 -8.23 50.13 2.45
C THR A 196 -9.73 49.86 2.35
N GLU A 197 -10.53 50.44 3.23
CA GLU A 197 -11.95 50.08 3.43
C GLU A 197 -12.17 48.56 3.62
N ALA A 198 -11.19 47.85 4.17
CA ALA A 198 -11.22 46.40 4.25
C ALA A 198 -12.32 45.89 5.18
N GLY A 199 -13.03 44.85 4.73
CA GLY A 199 -13.98 44.14 5.58
C GLY A 199 -13.30 43.17 6.54
N VAL A 200 -12.09 42.72 6.17
CA VAL A 200 -11.26 41.81 6.96
C VAL A 200 -9.78 42.19 6.79
N VAL A 201 -9.05 42.28 7.89
CA VAL A 201 -7.59 42.44 7.93
C VAL A 201 -6.99 41.31 8.78
N GLY A 202 -5.89 40.71 8.32
CA GLY A 202 -5.07 39.79 9.12
C GLY A 202 -3.63 40.27 9.23
N GLY A 203 -2.93 39.79 10.26
CA GLY A 203 -1.52 40.08 10.47
C GLY A 203 -0.57 39.13 9.72
N LYS A 204 0.73 39.32 9.94
CA LYS A 204 1.80 38.37 9.59
C LYS A 204 2.05 37.43 10.78
N GLY A 205 1.80 36.14 10.61
CA GLY A 205 1.99 35.13 11.65
C GLY A 205 3.38 34.50 11.59
N LEU A 206 4.08 34.52 12.73
CA LEU A 206 5.40 33.94 12.97
C LEU A 206 5.28 32.74 13.92
N SER A 207 6.26 31.83 13.91
CA SER A 207 6.28 30.68 14.81
C SER A 207 6.49 31.11 16.27
N TRP A 208 5.73 30.54 17.18
CA TRP A 208 5.86 30.79 18.63
C TRP A 208 7.20 30.29 19.20
N ASP A 209 7.69 29.14 18.71
CA ASP A 209 8.93 28.53 19.22
C ASP A 209 10.17 29.01 18.46
N GLU A 210 10.01 29.49 17.22
CA GLU A 210 11.06 29.96 16.33
C GLU A 210 10.68 31.33 15.74
N PRO A 211 10.84 32.45 16.49
CA PRO A 211 10.28 33.76 16.15
C PRO A 211 10.65 34.36 14.78
N GLU A 212 11.67 33.83 14.12
CA GLU A 212 12.12 34.25 12.78
C GLU A 212 11.40 33.51 11.64
N VAL A 213 10.65 32.44 11.92
CA VAL A 213 10.02 31.59 10.89
C VAL A 213 8.58 32.04 10.57
N LEU A 214 8.30 32.27 9.30
CA LEU A 214 6.96 32.63 8.79
C LEU A 214 6.02 31.42 8.79
N LEU A 215 4.81 31.62 9.32
CA LEU A 215 3.70 30.67 9.25
C LEU A 215 2.61 31.13 8.28
N GLU A 216 2.30 32.43 8.27
CA GLU A 216 1.23 32.98 7.45
C GLU A 216 1.46 34.46 7.06
N VAL A 217 1.24 34.76 5.78
CA VAL A 217 1.29 36.11 5.18
C VAL A 217 -0.04 36.38 4.46
N GLY A 218 -1.13 35.94 5.10
CA GLY A 218 -2.41 35.64 4.48
C GLY A 218 -2.39 34.40 3.59
N MET A 219 -3.56 34.01 3.08
CA MET A 219 -3.77 32.70 2.47
C MET A 219 -4.56 32.77 1.15
N SER A 220 -4.22 31.87 0.23
CA SER A 220 -5.00 31.51 -0.94
C SER A 220 -5.65 30.12 -0.77
N ALA A 221 -6.51 29.71 -1.69
CA ALA A 221 -7.02 28.34 -1.77
C ALA A 221 -7.31 27.91 -3.22
N ASP A 222 -7.43 26.60 -3.45
CA ASP A 222 -7.99 26.06 -4.70
C ASP A 222 -9.53 26.20 -4.73
N GLU A 223 -10.16 25.86 -5.88
CA GLU A 223 -11.63 25.88 -6.02
C GLU A 223 -12.38 24.92 -5.08
N PHE A 224 -11.65 24.06 -4.38
CA PHE A 224 -12.17 23.07 -3.43
C PHE A 224 -11.93 23.46 -1.95
N GLY A 225 -11.39 24.65 -1.69
CA GLY A 225 -11.06 25.12 -0.35
C GLY A 225 -9.84 24.43 0.28
N TYR A 226 -8.89 23.92 -0.51
CA TYR A 226 -7.58 23.52 -0.02
C TYR A 226 -6.70 24.77 0.19
N PRO A 227 -6.27 25.09 1.42
CA PRO A 227 -5.53 26.32 1.72
C PRO A 227 -4.07 26.23 1.26
N VAL A 228 -3.53 27.36 0.84
CA VAL A 228 -2.17 27.54 0.34
C VAL A 228 -1.64 28.86 0.89
N SER A 229 -0.57 28.82 1.70
CA SER A 229 0.08 30.02 2.24
C SER A 229 0.85 30.80 1.17
N GLY A 230 1.48 30.09 0.22
CA GLY A 230 2.43 30.70 -0.72
C GLY A 230 3.81 30.94 -0.11
N LEU A 231 4.05 30.44 1.11
CA LEU A 231 5.34 30.37 1.78
C LEU A 231 6.01 29.01 1.53
N GLU A 232 7.35 28.99 1.60
CA GLU A 232 8.13 27.75 1.69
C GLU A 232 8.17 27.21 3.14
N GLU A 233 8.54 25.93 3.30
CA GLU A 233 8.53 25.26 4.60
C GLU A 233 9.80 25.61 5.40
N GLY A 234 9.63 26.35 6.51
CA GLY A 234 10.75 26.95 7.25
C GLY A 234 11.25 28.28 6.67
N GLU A 235 10.44 28.99 5.88
CA GLU A 235 10.81 30.29 5.32
C GLU A 235 11.03 31.33 6.44
N ILE A 236 12.17 32.02 6.41
CA ILE A 236 12.57 33.03 7.40
C ILE A 236 12.02 34.41 7.01
N ASP A 237 11.57 35.18 7.99
CA ASP A 237 11.13 36.57 7.81
C ASP A 237 12.34 37.51 7.65
N GLN A 238 12.56 37.95 6.41
CA GLN A 238 13.57 38.93 6.02
C GLN A 238 12.90 40.21 5.47
N GLY A 239 11.62 40.44 5.81
CA GLY A 239 10.81 41.54 5.28
C GLY A 239 10.34 41.35 3.83
N GLN A 240 10.61 40.20 3.21
CA GLN A 240 10.21 39.89 1.82
C GLN A 240 8.67 39.81 1.61
N HIS A 241 7.91 39.82 2.71
CA HIS A 241 6.44 39.89 2.71
C HIS A 241 5.86 41.21 3.27
N ASP A 242 6.69 42.23 3.54
CA ASP A 242 6.25 43.50 4.16
C ASP A 242 5.48 44.46 3.23
N VAL A 243 5.13 43.99 2.03
CA VAL A 243 4.22 44.68 1.10
C VAL A 243 2.78 44.26 1.40
N ARG A 244 1.87 45.23 1.63
CA ARG A 244 0.43 44.98 1.82
C ARG A 244 -0.16 44.18 0.65
N ARG A 245 -0.87 43.09 0.94
CA ARG A 245 -1.39 42.15 -0.08
C ARG A 245 -2.89 41.87 0.07
N ASP A 246 -3.54 41.74 -1.07
CA ASP A 246 -4.95 41.32 -1.20
C ASP A 246 -5.01 39.78 -1.29
N VAL A 247 -5.53 39.12 -0.27
CA VAL A 247 -5.50 37.64 -0.12
C VAL A 247 -6.90 37.03 -0.14
N LEU A 248 -7.05 35.72 -0.40
CA LEU A 248 -8.39 35.11 -0.43
C LEU A 248 -9.02 35.10 0.97
N PHE A 249 -8.22 34.74 1.96
CA PHE A 249 -8.58 34.73 3.38
C PHE A 249 -7.34 34.96 4.25
N VAL A 250 -7.59 35.29 5.52
CA VAL A 250 -6.61 35.26 6.61
C VAL A 250 -7.15 34.28 7.66
N THR A 251 -6.29 33.62 8.43
CA THR A 251 -6.75 32.58 9.37
C THR A 251 -7.48 33.20 10.57
N SER A 252 -8.21 32.39 11.33
CA SER A 252 -8.88 32.84 12.56
C SER A 252 -7.93 33.09 13.74
N ALA A 253 -6.62 32.89 13.58
CA ALA A 253 -5.60 33.04 14.62
C ALA A 253 -5.47 34.49 15.11
N CYS A 254 -5.48 35.45 14.17
CA CYS A 254 -5.55 36.89 14.44
C CYS A 254 -6.25 37.59 13.25
N ILE A 255 -7.55 37.83 13.38
CA ILE A 255 -8.41 38.37 12.32
C ILE A 255 -9.26 39.54 12.81
N LEU A 256 -8.99 40.73 12.27
CA LEU A 256 -9.83 41.92 12.44
C LEU A 256 -10.95 41.90 11.39
N VAL A 257 -12.20 42.05 11.82
CA VAL A 257 -13.39 42.03 10.94
C VAL A 257 -14.21 43.28 11.20
N SER A 258 -14.53 44.05 10.16
CA SER A 258 -15.36 45.24 10.32
C SER A 258 -16.81 44.86 10.64
N ARG A 259 -17.46 45.64 11.50
CA ARG A 259 -18.86 45.46 11.88
C ARG A 259 -19.78 45.44 10.66
N ALA A 260 -19.54 46.31 9.69
CA ALA A 260 -20.26 46.34 8.42
C ALA A 260 -20.17 45.01 7.64
N THR A 261 -19.09 44.24 7.79
CA THR A 261 -18.93 42.91 7.20
C THR A 261 -19.79 41.88 7.92
N VAL A 262 -19.86 41.93 9.26
CA VAL A 262 -20.70 41.04 10.08
C VAL A 262 -22.19 41.31 9.87
N GLU A 263 -22.63 42.57 9.87
CA GLU A 263 -24.05 42.93 9.67
C GLU A 263 -24.54 42.57 8.25
N ARG A 264 -23.71 42.84 7.22
CA ARG A 264 -24.07 42.54 5.82
C ARG A 264 -23.86 41.07 5.45
N GLY A 265 -22.89 40.37 6.04
CA GLY A 265 -22.52 39.00 5.67
C GLY A 265 -22.96 37.89 6.63
N GLY A 266 -23.37 38.25 7.84
CA GLY A 266 -23.42 37.36 9.00
C GLY A 266 -22.03 37.13 9.61
N SER A 267 -21.98 36.79 10.89
CA SER A 267 -20.76 36.37 11.58
C SER A 267 -20.30 34.95 11.16
N TRP A 268 -19.62 34.22 12.04
CA TRP A 268 -19.22 32.83 11.86
C TRP A 268 -20.42 31.89 11.62
N ASP A 269 -20.20 30.79 10.89
CA ASP A 269 -21.22 29.76 10.67
C ASP A 269 -21.00 28.60 11.68
N PRO A 270 -21.86 28.43 12.71
CA PRO A 270 -21.61 27.51 13.83
C PRO A 270 -21.62 26.02 13.47
N ALA A 271 -21.89 25.65 12.20
CA ALA A 271 -21.67 24.28 11.73
C ALA A 271 -20.17 23.96 11.48
N TYR A 272 -19.34 24.98 11.30
CA TYR A 272 -17.88 24.87 11.27
C TYR A 272 -17.38 24.84 12.72
N PHE A 273 -17.33 23.63 13.27
CA PHE A 273 -16.84 23.39 14.63
C PHE A 273 -15.31 23.60 14.74
N LEU A 274 -14.59 23.23 13.67
CA LEU A 274 -13.14 23.32 13.56
C LEU A 274 -12.69 23.31 12.08
N PHE A 275 -11.79 24.22 11.70
CA PHE A 275 -11.19 24.42 10.36
C PHE A 275 -12.12 24.83 9.21
N GLY A 276 -11.83 25.98 8.58
CA GLY A 276 -12.49 26.48 7.35
C GLY A 276 -13.58 27.54 7.57
N GLU A 277 -13.87 27.87 8.83
CA GLU A 277 -14.72 29.00 9.25
C GLU A 277 -14.18 30.35 8.76
N ASP A 278 -12.85 30.49 8.76
CA ASP A 278 -12.03 31.61 8.28
C ASP A 278 -12.17 31.83 6.77
N LEU A 279 -11.98 30.76 5.99
CA LEU A 279 -12.18 30.72 4.56
C LEU A 279 -13.63 31.05 4.18
N ASP A 280 -14.62 30.55 4.95
CA ASP A 280 -16.03 30.84 4.72
C ASP A 280 -16.39 32.30 4.99
N LEU A 281 -15.87 32.90 6.07
CA LEU A 281 -16.07 34.31 6.40
C LEU A 281 -15.44 35.23 5.35
N CYS A 282 -14.17 35.00 4.98
CA CYS A 282 -13.45 35.83 4.02
C CYS A 282 -14.03 35.71 2.59
N ILE A 283 -14.44 34.52 2.15
CA ILE A 283 -15.14 34.37 0.88
C ILE A 283 -16.50 35.11 0.90
N ARG A 284 -17.22 35.12 2.03
CA ARG A 284 -18.44 35.94 2.18
C ARG A 284 -18.14 37.43 2.12
N ALA A 285 -17.11 37.92 2.81
CA ALA A 285 -16.66 39.31 2.72
C ALA A 285 -16.37 39.73 1.27
N ARG A 286 -15.54 38.94 0.54
CA ARG A 286 -15.24 39.19 -0.88
C ARG A 286 -16.45 39.08 -1.80
N MET A 287 -17.44 38.23 -1.50
CA MET A 287 -18.70 38.17 -2.25
C MET A 287 -19.59 39.42 -2.05
N LEU A 288 -19.47 40.10 -0.92
CA LEU A 288 -20.22 41.33 -0.58
C LEU A 288 -19.55 42.60 -1.13
N GLY A 289 -18.35 42.48 -1.71
CA GLY A 289 -17.57 43.59 -2.24
C GLY A 289 -16.46 44.10 -1.31
N PHE A 290 -16.32 43.54 -0.10
CA PHE A 290 -15.29 43.98 0.82
C PHE A 290 -13.90 43.43 0.44
N PRO A 291 -12.82 44.23 0.55
CA PRO A 291 -11.45 43.75 0.53
C PRO A 291 -11.16 42.80 1.71
N VAL A 292 -10.17 41.92 1.50
CA VAL A 292 -9.58 41.05 2.53
C VAL A 292 -8.06 41.15 2.37
N VAL A 293 -7.41 41.81 3.31
CA VAL A 293 -6.01 42.25 3.18
C VAL A 293 -5.14 41.77 4.32
N VAL A 294 -3.84 41.77 4.08
CA VAL A 294 -2.81 41.53 5.11
C VAL A 294 -2.09 42.83 5.40
N ALA A 295 -1.97 43.14 6.70
CA ALA A 295 -1.15 44.22 7.22
C ALA A 295 0.16 43.62 7.74
N PRO A 296 1.21 43.45 6.92
CA PRO A 296 2.34 42.59 7.30
C PRO A 296 3.21 43.14 8.43
N LYS A 297 3.14 44.45 8.69
CA LYS A 297 3.75 45.10 9.87
C LYS A 297 3.02 44.76 11.18
N ALA A 298 1.73 44.41 11.12
CA ALA A 298 0.98 43.89 12.25
C ALA A 298 1.29 42.40 12.38
N TYR A 299 2.27 42.03 13.21
CA TYR A 299 2.68 40.64 13.37
C TYR A 299 2.31 40.03 14.72
N PHE A 300 2.26 38.71 14.75
CA PHE A 300 1.92 37.91 15.92
C PHE A 300 2.64 36.56 15.90
N TYR A 301 2.86 35.99 17.07
CA TYR A 301 3.42 34.65 17.25
C TYR A 301 2.30 33.63 17.46
N HIS A 302 2.37 32.48 16.81
CA HIS A 302 1.30 31.48 16.78
C HIS A 302 1.88 30.07 16.98
N ALA A 303 1.39 29.32 17.97
CA ALA A 303 1.92 27.99 18.30
C ALA A 303 1.28 26.83 17.49
N VAL A 304 0.20 27.14 16.77
CA VAL A 304 -0.58 26.27 15.88
C VAL A 304 -0.94 24.92 16.53
N ALA A 305 -1.26 24.93 17.83
CA ALA A 305 -1.24 23.77 18.70
C ALA A 305 -2.20 22.66 18.27
N MET A 306 -3.37 23.04 17.73
CA MET A 306 -4.40 22.10 17.24
C MET A 306 -4.02 21.44 15.91
N ALA A 307 -3.24 22.09 15.04
CA ALA A 307 -2.81 21.51 13.76
C ALA A 307 -1.51 20.70 13.90
N THR A 308 -0.62 21.10 14.81
CA THR A 308 0.63 20.39 15.14
C THR A 308 0.41 19.19 16.06
N GLY A 309 -0.75 19.09 16.72
CA GLY A 309 -1.06 18.04 17.69
C GLY A 309 -0.39 18.25 19.06
N ARG A 310 -0.06 19.50 19.41
CA ARG A 310 0.41 19.91 20.74
C ARG A 310 -0.75 20.12 21.72
N ARG A 311 -1.97 20.27 21.20
CA ARG A 311 -3.23 20.25 21.96
C ARG A 311 -4.04 19.03 21.54
N ASP A 312 -4.63 18.34 22.50
CA ASP A 312 -5.54 17.23 22.22
C ASP A 312 -6.80 17.71 21.48
N GLY A 313 -7.20 16.95 20.47
CA GLY A 313 -8.40 17.22 19.68
C GLY A 313 -9.67 16.63 20.32
N PRO A 314 -10.86 16.95 19.77
CA PRO A 314 -12.12 16.36 20.24
C PRO A 314 -12.08 14.82 20.17
N PRO A 315 -12.45 14.10 21.23
CA PRO A 315 -12.03 12.70 21.45
C PRO A 315 -12.61 11.61 20.50
N GLU A 316 -13.33 11.96 19.43
CA GLU A 316 -14.05 10.99 18.57
C GLU A 316 -13.87 11.14 17.04
N GLU A 317 -13.48 12.32 16.54
CA GLU A 317 -13.52 12.63 15.10
C GLU A 317 -12.19 13.24 14.61
N SER A 318 -11.61 12.67 13.55
CA SER A 318 -10.29 13.11 13.07
C SER A 318 -10.36 14.40 12.25
N ILE A 319 -9.26 15.17 12.25
CA ILE A 319 -9.07 16.40 11.46
C ILE A 319 -9.56 16.20 10.00
N ARG A 320 -9.24 15.06 9.38
CA ARG A 320 -9.67 14.71 8.02
C ARG A 320 -11.19 14.86 7.85
N TYR A 321 -12.01 14.38 8.79
CA TYR A 321 -13.47 14.46 8.70
C TYR A 321 -13.97 15.91 8.71
N PHE A 322 -13.49 16.74 9.65
CA PHE A 322 -13.87 18.15 9.73
C PHE A 322 -13.47 18.90 8.45
N THR A 323 -12.22 18.79 8.02
CA THR A 323 -11.75 19.46 6.80
C THR A 323 -12.47 18.97 5.54
N ARG A 324 -12.92 17.70 5.47
CA ARG A 324 -13.71 17.20 4.31
C ARG A 324 -15.16 17.69 4.33
N ARG A 325 -15.84 17.65 5.48
CA ARG A 325 -17.25 18.07 5.60
C ARG A 325 -17.40 19.59 5.41
N ASN A 326 -16.45 20.36 5.95
CA ASN A 326 -16.48 21.82 5.92
C ASN A 326 -16.20 22.35 4.51
N ARG A 327 -15.25 21.78 3.76
CA ARG A 327 -15.01 22.14 2.34
C ARG A 327 -16.24 21.94 1.45
N LEU A 328 -16.95 20.81 1.59
CA LEU A 328 -18.24 20.58 0.89
C LEU A 328 -19.25 21.70 1.19
N ARG A 329 -19.35 22.09 2.46
CA ARG A 329 -20.22 23.20 2.92
C ARG A 329 -19.78 24.55 2.35
N THR A 330 -18.48 24.86 2.30
CA THR A 330 -17.96 26.13 1.73
C THR A 330 -18.29 26.24 0.24
N ILE A 331 -18.02 25.18 -0.54
CA ILE A 331 -18.35 25.10 -1.97
C ILE A 331 -19.86 25.31 -2.18
N ALA A 332 -20.69 24.51 -1.48
CA ALA A 332 -22.13 24.52 -1.66
C ALA A 332 -22.78 25.86 -1.24
N LYS A 333 -22.28 26.54 -0.20
CA LYS A 333 -22.78 27.87 0.21
C LYS A 333 -22.38 28.99 -0.75
N ASN A 334 -21.12 29.03 -1.18
CA ASN A 334 -20.48 30.27 -1.65
C ASN A 334 -20.31 30.35 -3.18
N THR A 335 -20.10 29.24 -3.88
CA THR A 335 -20.02 29.20 -5.36
C THR A 335 -21.31 29.66 -6.05
N SER A 336 -21.28 30.15 -7.30
CA SER A 336 -22.49 30.52 -8.06
C SER A 336 -23.45 29.33 -8.26
N THR A 337 -24.74 29.61 -8.48
CA THR A 337 -25.76 28.54 -8.68
C THR A 337 -25.51 27.72 -9.94
N THR A 338 -24.92 28.32 -10.98
CA THR A 338 -24.49 27.62 -12.20
C THR A 338 -23.29 26.71 -12.00
N ARG A 339 -22.48 26.91 -10.94
CA ARG A 339 -21.23 26.16 -10.72
C ARG A 339 -21.26 25.19 -9.53
N VAL A 340 -22.16 25.37 -8.56
CA VAL A 340 -22.28 24.45 -7.41
C VAL A 340 -22.42 22.98 -7.82
N PRO A 341 -23.30 22.59 -8.76
CA PRO A 341 -23.46 21.18 -9.12
C PRO A 341 -22.15 20.55 -9.62
N LEU A 342 -21.43 21.28 -10.48
CA LEU A 342 -20.14 20.85 -11.03
C LEU A 342 -19.06 20.76 -9.94
N LEU A 343 -18.89 21.79 -9.10
CA LEU A 343 -17.83 21.77 -8.08
C LEU A 343 -18.11 20.75 -6.96
N VAL A 344 -19.37 20.53 -6.59
CA VAL A 344 -19.73 19.46 -5.65
C VAL A 344 -19.49 18.09 -6.28
N ALA A 345 -19.93 17.85 -7.52
CA ALA A 345 -19.69 16.57 -8.21
C ALA A 345 -18.20 16.27 -8.38
N LEU A 346 -17.40 17.26 -8.80
CA LEU A 346 -15.93 17.14 -8.89
C LEU A 346 -15.30 16.89 -7.52
N TYR A 347 -15.70 17.61 -6.47
CA TYR A 347 -15.15 17.39 -5.13
C TYR A 347 -15.45 15.98 -4.62
N THR A 348 -16.69 15.51 -4.79
CA THR A 348 -17.12 14.13 -4.49
C THR A 348 -16.29 13.12 -5.28
N GLY A 349 -16.07 13.36 -6.58
CA GLY A 349 -15.19 12.54 -7.42
C GLY A 349 -13.77 12.41 -6.86
N VAL A 350 -13.18 13.52 -6.38
CA VAL A 350 -11.85 13.46 -5.74
C VAL A 350 -11.91 12.80 -4.36
N LEU A 351 -12.99 12.95 -3.57
CA LEU A 351 -13.15 12.16 -2.33
C LEU A 351 -13.21 10.65 -2.62
N CYS A 352 -13.92 10.24 -3.67
CA CYS A 352 -13.96 8.84 -4.12
C CYS A 352 -12.58 8.36 -4.58
N ALA A 353 -11.85 9.15 -5.37
CA ALA A 353 -10.47 8.82 -5.77
C ALA A 353 -9.51 8.72 -4.57
N GLU A 354 -9.63 9.61 -3.57
CA GLU A 354 -8.85 9.54 -2.33
C GLU A 354 -9.19 8.27 -1.51
N MET A 355 -10.47 7.87 -1.45
CA MET A 355 -10.89 6.61 -0.80
C MET A 355 -10.40 5.37 -1.55
N VAL A 356 -10.46 5.36 -2.88
CA VAL A 356 -9.93 4.26 -3.72
C VAL A 356 -8.42 4.11 -3.53
N LEU A 357 -7.67 5.22 -3.48
CA LEU A 357 -6.24 5.17 -3.18
C LEU A 357 -5.96 4.71 -1.74
N LEU A 358 -6.77 5.12 -0.75
CA LEU A 358 -6.65 4.60 0.62
C LEU A 358 -6.91 3.09 0.70
N ALA A 359 -7.89 2.57 -0.05
CA ALA A 359 -8.17 1.14 -0.15
C ALA A 359 -7.02 0.37 -0.84
N ALA A 360 -6.49 0.88 -1.97
CA ALA A 360 -5.35 0.31 -2.66
C ALA A 360 -4.09 0.26 -1.78
N LEU A 361 -3.84 1.33 -1.00
CA LEU A 361 -2.78 1.42 0.01
C LEU A 361 -3.11 0.68 1.33
N ARG A 362 -4.25 -0.04 1.39
CA ARG A 362 -4.75 -0.80 2.55
C ARG A 362 -4.95 0.02 3.84
N ARG A 363 -5.01 1.35 3.76
CA ARG A 363 -5.31 2.30 4.86
C ARG A 363 -6.82 2.39 5.10
N PHE A 364 -7.49 1.24 5.22
CA PHE A 364 -8.97 1.15 5.35
C PHE A 364 -9.52 1.90 6.57
N SER A 365 -8.75 2.00 7.65
CA SER A 365 -9.09 2.76 8.87
C SER A 365 -9.29 4.26 8.64
N GLU A 366 -8.79 4.82 7.54
CA GLU A 366 -8.93 6.25 7.20
C GLU A 366 -10.08 6.54 6.23
N ILE A 367 -10.82 5.52 5.77
CA ILE A 367 -12.00 5.69 4.90
C ILE A 367 -13.26 6.15 5.68
N PRO A 368 -13.59 5.64 6.88
CA PRO A 368 -14.78 6.07 7.62
C PRO A 368 -14.93 7.59 7.85
N PRO A 369 -13.85 8.38 8.11
CA PRO A 369 -13.92 9.84 8.12
C PRO A 369 -14.49 10.48 6.85
N TYR A 370 -14.22 9.92 5.66
CA TYR A 370 -14.75 10.44 4.38
C TYR A 370 -16.25 10.14 4.25
N LEU A 371 -16.66 8.91 4.59
CA LEU A 371 -18.06 8.49 4.58
C LEU A 371 -18.89 9.28 5.61
N ARG A 372 -18.36 9.48 6.84
CA ARG A 372 -18.97 10.35 7.85
C ARG A 372 -19.12 11.79 7.34
N ALA A 373 -18.09 12.36 6.72
CA ALA A 373 -18.10 13.73 6.21
C ALA A 373 -19.14 13.92 5.10
N TYR A 374 -19.25 12.95 4.19
CA TYR A 374 -20.25 12.99 3.11
C TYR A 374 -21.67 12.80 3.65
N GLY A 375 -21.89 11.84 4.56
CA GLY A 375 -23.19 11.63 5.21
C GLY A 375 -23.66 12.84 6.03
N TRP A 376 -22.74 13.54 6.71
CA TRP A 376 -23.03 14.79 7.41
C TRP A 376 -23.41 15.92 6.44
N PHE A 377 -22.72 16.04 5.31
CA PHE A 377 -23.06 17.02 4.27
C PHE A 377 -24.46 16.77 3.71
N LEU A 378 -24.79 15.52 3.36
CA LEU A 378 -26.12 15.14 2.88
C LEU A 378 -27.22 15.47 3.91
N ARG A 379 -27.01 15.14 5.20
CA ARG A 379 -27.96 15.46 6.29
C ARG A 379 -28.14 16.97 6.52
N THR A 380 -27.12 17.78 6.24
CA THR A 380 -27.16 19.24 6.44
C THR A 380 -27.59 20.03 5.21
N LEU A 381 -27.90 19.38 4.08
CA LEU A 381 -28.36 20.04 2.84
C LEU A 381 -29.50 21.06 3.03
N PRO A 382 -30.53 20.85 3.89
CA PRO A 382 -31.57 21.85 4.10
C PRO A 382 -31.05 23.17 4.72
N ASP A 383 -30.12 23.08 5.68
CA ASP A 383 -29.48 24.26 6.27
C ASP A 383 -28.49 24.92 5.30
N VAL A 384 -27.72 24.12 4.57
CA VAL A 384 -26.85 24.61 3.48
C VAL A 384 -27.67 25.38 2.44
N ALA A 385 -28.82 24.86 2.01
CA ALA A 385 -29.72 25.52 1.07
C ALA A 385 -30.31 26.82 1.64
N ARG A 386 -30.74 26.83 2.91
CA ARG A 386 -31.21 28.02 3.62
C ARG A 386 -30.14 29.12 3.68
N ARG A 387 -28.94 28.79 4.17
CA ARG A 387 -27.81 29.73 4.25
C ARG A 387 -27.35 30.21 2.87
N ARG A 388 -27.30 29.30 1.89
CA ARG A 388 -27.02 29.62 0.48
C ARG A 388 -27.98 30.67 -0.06
N ARG A 389 -29.30 30.54 0.15
CA ARG A 389 -30.30 31.52 -0.30
C ARG A 389 -30.02 32.92 0.28
N ALA A 390 -29.69 33.01 1.57
CA ALA A 390 -29.35 34.29 2.21
C ALA A 390 -28.05 34.90 1.64
N ILE A 391 -26.99 34.09 1.53
CA ILE A 391 -25.67 34.51 1.03
C ILE A 391 -25.75 34.98 -0.44
N GLN A 392 -26.34 34.17 -1.31
CA GLN A 392 -26.40 34.48 -2.75
C GLN A 392 -27.39 35.63 -3.05
N ARG A 393 -28.38 35.91 -2.19
CA ARG A 393 -29.23 37.12 -2.30
C ARG A 393 -28.49 38.42 -2.02
N ARG A 394 -27.50 38.42 -1.11
CA ARG A 394 -26.71 39.63 -0.75
C ARG A 394 -25.45 39.81 -1.61
N ARG A 395 -25.20 38.90 -2.55
CA ARG A 395 -23.97 38.82 -3.35
C ARG A 395 -23.83 39.98 -4.33
N LYS A 396 -22.70 40.70 -4.25
CA LYS A 396 -22.31 41.76 -5.22
C LYS A 396 -21.23 41.33 -6.21
N VAL A 397 -20.39 40.35 -5.86
CA VAL A 397 -19.16 40.01 -6.63
C VAL A 397 -19.26 38.62 -7.27
N SER A 398 -18.99 38.54 -8.58
CA SER A 398 -19.06 37.29 -9.36
C SER A 398 -17.89 36.33 -9.09
N ASP A 399 -18.10 35.03 -9.32
CA ASP A 399 -17.06 33.99 -9.13
C ASP A 399 -15.77 34.31 -9.91
N ARG A 400 -15.86 34.96 -11.09
CA ARG A 400 -14.68 35.36 -11.89
C ARG A 400 -13.80 36.40 -11.19
N ARG A 401 -14.36 37.25 -10.31
CA ARG A 401 -13.59 38.20 -9.48
C ARG A 401 -13.01 37.51 -8.24
N VAL A 402 -13.81 36.72 -7.50
CA VAL A 402 -13.31 35.98 -6.31
C VAL A 402 -12.15 35.03 -6.67
N ARG A 403 -12.24 34.34 -7.82
CA ARG A 403 -11.19 33.45 -8.35
C ARG A 403 -9.91 34.14 -8.85
N ARG A 404 -9.77 35.46 -8.65
CA ARG A 404 -8.47 36.13 -8.84
C ARG A 404 -7.53 35.87 -7.67
N TYR A 405 -8.08 35.59 -6.49
CA TYR A 405 -7.32 35.31 -5.26
C TYR A 405 -7.16 33.80 -4.99
N MET A 406 -7.72 32.93 -5.85
CA MET A 406 -7.61 31.47 -5.77
C MET A 406 -6.52 30.94 -6.71
N VAL A 407 -5.82 29.89 -6.29
CA VAL A 407 -4.84 29.19 -7.12
C VAL A 407 -5.56 28.48 -8.28
N ARG A 408 -5.03 28.63 -9.50
CA ARG A 408 -5.68 28.14 -10.74
C ARG A 408 -5.17 26.78 -11.20
N ASP A 409 -3.86 26.58 -11.19
CA ASP A 409 -3.25 25.30 -11.52
C ASP A 409 -3.70 24.27 -10.49
N LEU A 410 -4.17 23.10 -10.92
CA LEU A 410 -4.78 22.08 -10.04
C LEU A 410 -3.77 21.60 -8.97
N PRO A 411 -3.76 22.16 -7.75
CA PRO A 411 -2.68 21.84 -6.81
C PRO A 411 -2.93 20.44 -6.24
N ARG A 412 -4.20 20.04 -6.14
CA ARG A 412 -4.66 18.80 -5.55
C ARG A 412 -4.29 17.52 -6.33
N ALA A 413 -3.62 17.61 -7.48
CA ALA A 413 -2.88 16.49 -8.06
C ALA A 413 -1.40 16.56 -7.65
N ARG A 414 -0.75 17.69 -7.94
CA ARG A 414 0.68 17.92 -7.70
C ARG A 414 1.04 18.00 -6.21
N ILE A 415 0.47 18.95 -5.46
CA ILE A 415 0.59 19.08 -4.00
C ILE A 415 0.03 17.85 -3.27
N PHE A 416 -0.95 17.11 -3.82
CA PHE A 416 -1.34 15.83 -3.21
C PHE A 416 -0.26 14.76 -3.39
N LEU A 417 0.38 14.67 -4.55
CA LEU A 417 1.49 13.75 -4.76
C LEU A 417 2.72 14.19 -3.96
N GLU A 418 3.13 15.46 -4.06
CA GLU A 418 4.24 16.07 -3.32
C GLU A 418 4.01 16.01 -1.81
N ARG A 419 2.95 16.59 -1.24
CA ARG A 419 2.69 16.49 0.21
C ARG A 419 2.40 15.07 0.69
N ARG A 420 2.01 14.11 -0.17
CA ARG A 420 1.88 12.69 0.24
C ARG A 420 3.14 11.87 0.01
N LEU A 421 4.08 12.35 -0.80
CA LEU A 421 5.46 11.84 -0.90
C LEU A 421 6.35 12.44 0.21
N LEU A 422 6.13 13.71 0.57
CA LEU A 422 6.77 14.40 1.70
C LEU A 422 6.17 13.95 3.04
N GLN A 423 4.84 13.77 3.15
CA GLN A 423 4.26 13.02 4.27
C GLN A 423 4.56 11.52 4.15
N TRP A 424 4.92 10.94 3.01
CA TRP A 424 5.57 9.63 3.06
C TRP A 424 6.99 9.77 3.64
N GLY A 425 7.75 10.80 3.29
CA GLY A 425 9.00 11.17 3.96
C GLY A 425 8.81 11.26 5.48
N GLU A 426 8.07 12.24 5.97
CA GLU A 426 7.82 12.51 7.39
C GLU A 426 6.94 11.48 8.11
N GLU A 427 5.76 11.11 7.59
CA GLU A 427 4.86 10.15 8.27
C GLU A 427 5.50 8.76 8.26
N THR A 428 6.25 8.36 7.21
CA THR A 428 7.09 7.16 7.32
C THR A 428 8.38 7.37 8.09
N VAL A 429 8.97 8.56 8.23
CA VAL A 429 10.11 8.80 9.15
C VAL A 429 9.65 8.81 10.61
N ARG A 430 8.43 9.29 10.93
CA ARG A 430 7.85 9.27 12.28
C ARG A 430 7.25 7.91 12.64
N LEU A 431 6.58 7.21 11.71
CA LEU A 431 6.20 5.81 11.89
C LEU A 431 7.41 4.86 11.80
N SER A 432 8.49 5.21 11.10
CA SER A 432 9.77 4.49 11.18
C SER A 432 10.56 4.87 12.43
N ALA A 433 10.45 6.07 12.97
CA ALA A 433 10.97 6.34 14.32
C ALA A 433 10.27 5.41 15.33
N LYS A 434 8.95 5.27 15.27
CA LYS A 434 8.19 4.40 16.19
C LYS A 434 8.19 2.89 15.86
N THR A 435 8.44 2.47 14.62
CA THR A 435 8.41 1.05 14.18
C THR A 435 9.80 0.51 13.77
N PHE A 436 10.69 1.39 13.33
CA PHE A 436 12.07 1.12 12.90
C PHE A 436 13.14 1.74 13.83
N ALA A 437 12.80 2.25 15.04
CA ALA A 437 13.80 2.45 16.10
C ALA A 437 14.65 1.18 16.34
N HIS A 438 14.09 0.01 16.06
CA HIS A 438 14.75 -1.31 16.13
C HIS A 438 15.37 -1.77 14.79
N LEU A 439 15.48 -0.86 13.81
CA LEU A 439 15.89 -1.07 12.41
C LEU A 439 16.69 0.13 11.87
N THR A 440 17.55 0.73 12.69
CA THR A 440 18.65 1.60 12.20
C THR A 440 19.50 0.86 11.15
N PRO A 441 20.31 1.54 10.31
CA PRO A 441 21.22 0.86 9.39
C PRO A 441 22.12 -0.18 10.08
N GLY A 442 22.59 0.11 11.29
CA GLY A 442 23.31 -0.85 12.14
C GLY A 442 22.44 -2.03 12.62
N ALA A 443 21.17 -1.80 12.98
CA ALA A 443 20.25 -2.88 13.38
C ALA A 443 19.73 -3.71 12.19
N ILE A 444 19.65 -3.13 10.99
CA ILE A 444 19.42 -3.82 9.72
C ILE A 444 20.65 -4.63 9.35
N ALA A 445 21.85 -4.05 9.33
CA ALA A 445 23.11 -4.76 9.11
C ALA A 445 23.34 -5.87 10.15
N ALA A 446 22.89 -5.69 11.40
CA ALA A 446 22.91 -6.74 12.42
C ALA A 446 21.76 -7.75 12.25
N ARG A 447 20.58 -7.39 11.72
CA ARG A 447 19.51 -8.38 11.41
C ARG A 447 19.88 -9.21 10.19
N PHE A 448 20.35 -8.58 9.12
CA PHE A 448 20.90 -9.20 7.93
C PHE A 448 22.16 -10.01 8.29
N GLY A 449 23.05 -9.48 9.14
CA GLY A 449 24.21 -10.18 9.68
C GLY A 449 23.86 -11.37 10.57
N ARG A 450 22.80 -11.30 11.40
CA ARG A 450 22.26 -12.47 12.14
C ARG A 450 21.51 -13.45 11.23
N TRP A 451 21.06 -13.01 10.05
CA TRP A 451 20.40 -13.84 9.04
C TRP A 451 21.43 -14.58 8.17
N THR A 452 22.52 -13.93 7.75
CA THR A 452 23.67 -14.57 7.09
C THR A 452 24.47 -15.44 8.04
N ARG A 453 24.76 -15.01 9.28
CA ARG A 453 25.41 -15.87 10.31
C ARG A 453 24.54 -17.05 10.78
N SER A 454 23.25 -17.09 10.45
CA SER A 454 22.33 -18.17 10.86
C SER A 454 22.54 -19.44 10.01
N ALA A 455 23.74 -20.04 10.02
CA ALA A 455 24.18 -21.28 9.32
C ALA A 455 23.15 -21.94 8.39
N SER A 456 22.13 -22.59 8.95
CA SER A 456 20.87 -23.05 8.29
C SER A 456 20.25 -22.19 7.16
N VAL A 457 20.46 -20.88 7.10
CA VAL A 457 20.01 -19.97 6.04
C VAL A 457 21.01 -19.95 4.90
N LEU A 458 22.31 -19.90 5.21
CA LEU A 458 23.38 -20.21 4.24
C LEU A 458 23.18 -21.62 3.68
N SER A 459 22.76 -22.60 4.49
CA SER A 459 22.42 -23.95 4.00
C SER A 459 21.25 -23.92 3.02
N SER A 460 20.16 -23.21 3.29
CA SER A 460 19.07 -23.03 2.32
C SER A 460 19.52 -22.31 1.04
N LEU A 461 20.38 -21.29 1.15
CA LEU A 461 20.91 -20.54 0.01
C LEU A 461 21.91 -21.37 -0.81
N ALA A 462 22.76 -22.16 -0.17
CA ALA A 462 23.71 -23.06 -0.82
C ALA A 462 23.00 -24.22 -1.50
N ILE A 463 21.99 -24.83 -0.86
CA ILE A 463 21.15 -25.86 -1.48
C ILE A 463 20.36 -25.27 -2.66
N ALA A 464 19.80 -24.07 -2.51
CA ALA A 464 19.17 -23.36 -3.63
C ALA A 464 20.18 -23.09 -4.77
N PHE A 465 21.39 -22.63 -4.47
CA PHE A 465 22.44 -22.37 -5.45
C PHE A 465 22.89 -23.64 -6.18
N VAL A 466 23.06 -24.77 -5.47
CA VAL A 466 23.32 -26.09 -6.07
C VAL A 466 22.16 -26.53 -6.96
N LEU A 467 20.91 -26.33 -6.56
CA LEU A 467 19.74 -26.61 -7.41
C LEU A 467 19.66 -25.69 -8.64
N LEU A 468 20.04 -24.41 -8.52
CA LEU A 468 20.12 -23.48 -9.66
C LEU A 468 21.25 -23.90 -10.64
N ILE A 469 22.39 -24.39 -10.13
CA ILE A 469 23.48 -24.95 -10.96
C ILE A 469 23.07 -26.27 -11.61
N ALA A 470 22.30 -27.13 -10.92
CA ALA A 470 21.76 -28.37 -11.48
C ALA A 470 20.73 -28.05 -12.58
N ALA A 471 19.80 -27.13 -12.30
CA ALA A 471 18.80 -26.63 -13.25
C ALA A 471 19.37 -25.62 -14.28
N ARG A 472 20.69 -25.49 -14.43
CA ARG A 472 21.32 -24.53 -15.36
C ARG A 472 20.81 -24.65 -16.79
N HIS A 473 20.42 -25.85 -17.24
CA HIS A 473 19.91 -26.06 -18.61
C HIS A 473 18.48 -25.52 -18.78
N VAL A 474 17.68 -25.48 -17.71
CA VAL A 474 16.36 -24.82 -17.65
C VAL A 474 16.50 -23.30 -17.48
N LEU A 475 17.54 -22.84 -16.78
CA LEU A 475 17.71 -21.43 -16.39
C LEU A 475 18.56 -20.61 -17.37
N LEU A 476 19.50 -21.23 -18.09
CA LEU A 476 20.32 -20.60 -19.12
C LEU A 476 19.81 -20.88 -20.53
N GLY A 477 19.01 -21.93 -20.73
CA GLY A 477 18.33 -22.23 -21.99
C GLY A 477 17.22 -21.22 -22.35
N GLY A 478 16.56 -21.46 -23.48
CA GLY A 478 15.35 -20.72 -23.88
C GLY A 478 14.14 -21.00 -22.96
N PRO A 479 12.99 -20.35 -23.21
CA PRO A 479 11.75 -20.65 -22.49
C PRO A 479 11.39 -22.15 -22.59
N VAL A 480 11.14 -22.80 -21.46
CA VAL A 480 10.85 -24.23 -21.42
C VAL A 480 9.35 -24.46 -21.64
N GLY A 481 8.98 -24.76 -22.88
CA GLY A 481 7.61 -25.14 -23.27
C GLY A 481 7.26 -26.56 -22.80
N ALA A 482 6.80 -26.67 -21.55
CA ALA A 482 6.25 -27.89 -20.98
C ALA A 482 5.05 -27.55 -20.08
N GLY A 483 3.93 -28.26 -20.24
CA GLY A 483 2.72 -28.08 -19.42
C GLY A 483 2.29 -26.62 -19.24
N THR A 484 2.08 -26.21 -17.99
CA THR A 484 1.70 -24.84 -17.61
C THR A 484 2.86 -23.84 -17.55
N LEU A 485 4.11 -24.29 -17.77
CA LEU A 485 5.27 -23.43 -17.99
C LEU A 485 5.42 -22.99 -19.46
N TRP A 486 4.40 -23.21 -20.29
CA TRP A 486 4.29 -22.68 -21.64
C TRP A 486 4.75 -21.20 -21.72
N PRO A 487 5.55 -20.78 -22.74
CA PRO A 487 6.18 -19.47 -22.81
C PRO A 487 5.34 -18.33 -22.26
N PHE A 488 5.87 -17.73 -21.19
CA PHE A 488 5.20 -16.72 -20.39
C PHE A 488 4.67 -15.58 -21.29
N PRO A 489 3.40 -15.15 -21.14
CA PRO A 489 2.75 -14.24 -22.08
C PRO A 489 3.56 -12.96 -22.32
N VAL A 490 3.88 -12.71 -23.59
CA VAL A 490 4.96 -11.83 -24.04
C VAL A 490 4.60 -10.35 -23.98
N GLU A 491 3.30 -10.02 -23.92
CA GLU A 491 2.81 -8.65 -24.04
C GLU A 491 2.09 -8.21 -22.74
N ILE A 492 2.75 -7.34 -21.95
CA ILE A 492 2.23 -6.80 -20.67
C ILE A 492 0.80 -6.24 -20.83
N HIS A 493 0.51 -5.60 -21.96
CA HIS A 493 -0.79 -4.97 -22.18
C HIS A 493 -1.90 -5.99 -22.45
N ARG A 494 -1.61 -7.09 -23.17
CA ARG A 494 -2.58 -8.18 -23.41
C ARG A 494 -2.98 -8.90 -22.14
N LEU A 495 -2.01 -9.21 -21.28
CA LEU A 495 -2.23 -9.89 -20.00
C LEU A 495 -3.38 -9.30 -19.16
N LEU A 496 -3.56 -7.98 -19.18
CA LEU A 496 -4.63 -7.30 -18.46
C LEU A 496 -5.89 -7.12 -19.30
N SER A 497 -5.81 -6.90 -20.63
CA SER A 497 -7.00 -6.85 -21.48
C SER A 497 -7.70 -8.21 -21.55
N ASP A 498 -6.94 -9.30 -21.66
CA ASP A 498 -7.45 -10.66 -21.77
C ASP A 498 -8.21 -11.07 -20.51
N TYR A 499 -7.77 -10.60 -19.33
CA TYR A 499 -8.50 -10.81 -18.07
C TYR A 499 -9.89 -10.13 -18.07
N PHE A 500 -10.08 -9.04 -18.82
CA PHE A 500 -11.37 -8.37 -18.98
C PHE A 500 -12.10 -8.74 -20.29
N ALA A 501 -11.49 -9.57 -21.15
CA ALA A 501 -12.03 -9.94 -22.45
C ALA A 501 -13.04 -11.10 -22.36
N ARG A 502 -14.17 -10.94 -23.06
CA ARG A 502 -15.22 -11.97 -23.21
C ARG A 502 -14.81 -13.14 -24.12
N TRP A 503 -13.79 -12.92 -24.96
CA TRP A 503 -13.19 -13.91 -25.84
C TRP A 503 -11.67 -13.82 -25.67
N ARG A 504 -10.97 -14.95 -25.60
CA ARG A 504 -9.51 -14.99 -25.46
C ARG A 504 -8.91 -16.00 -26.44
N GLU A 505 -7.81 -15.63 -27.08
CA GLU A 505 -7.07 -16.42 -28.07
C GLU A 505 -6.16 -17.48 -27.39
N ILE A 506 -6.77 -18.36 -26.59
CA ILE A 506 -6.07 -19.47 -25.92
C ILE A 506 -6.46 -20.77 -26.63
N GLY A 507 -5.50 -21.46 -27.25
CA GLY A 507 -5.75 -22.64 -28.07
C GLY A 507 -6.59 -22.29 -29.30
N LEU A 508 -7.76 -22.91 -29.43
CA LEU A 508 -8.74 -22.59 -30.48
C LEU A 508 -9.65 -21.40 -30.13
N GLY A 509 -9.47 -20.80 -28.96
CA GLY A 509 -10.28 -19.70 -28.44
C GLY A 509 -11.25 -20.14 -27.34
N THR A 510 -11.58 -19.23 -26.41
CA THR A 510 -12.47 -19.53 -25.28
C THR A 510 -13.29 -18.33 -24.81
N THR A 511 -14.54 -18.60 -24.42
CA THR A 511 -15.53 -17.68 -23.82
C THR A 511 -15.65 -17.78 -22.30
N GLY A 512 -14.95 -18.74 -21.66
CA GLY A 512 -15.11 -19.01 -20.23
C GLY A 512 -14.59 -17.88 -19.33
N ALA A 513 -14.58 -18.10 -18.02
CA ALA A 513 -14.00 -17.14 -17.08
C ALA A 513 -12.48 -17.00 -17.28
N PRO A 514 -11.91 -15.79 -17.11
CA PRO A 514 -10.48 -15.56 -17.27
C PRO A 514 -9.68 -16.32 -16.20
N SER A 515 -8.48 -16.78 -16.54
CA SER A 515 -7.61 -17.42 -15.55
C SER A 515 -7.23 -16.39 -14.46
N PRO A 516 -7.48 -16.66 -13.17
CA PRO A 516 -7.10 -15.78 -12.07
C PRO A 516 -5.58 -15.62 -11.91
N ALA A 517 -4.77 -16.41 -12.62
CA ALA A 517 -3.33 -16.20 -12.72
C ALA A 517 -2.94 -14.94 -13.53
N LEU A 518 -3.77 -14.47 -14.48
CA LEU A 518 -3.38 -13.39 -15.40
C LEU A 518 -2.94 -12.09 -14.69
N PRO A 519 -3.62 -11.59 -13.63
CA PRO A 519 -3.14 -10.42 -12.87
C PRO A 519 -1.84 -10.68 -12.09
N LEU A 520 -1.58 -11.93 -11.66
CA LEU A 520 -0.32 -12.31 -11.03
C LEU A 520 0.82 -12.32 -12.06
N PHE A 521 0.55 -12.85 -13.25
CA PHE A 521 1.50 -12.84 -14.36
C PHE A 521 1.80 -11.41 -14.85
N TRP A 522 0.81 -10.53 -14.87
CA TRP A 522 0.98 -9.11 -15.19
C TRP A 522 1.98 -8.41 -14.25
N LEU A 523 1.89 -8.66 -12.94
CA LEU A 523 2.85 -8.12 -11.96
C LEU A 523 4.28 -8.66 -12.18
N VAL A 524 4.42 -9.94 -12.51
CA VAL A 524 5.73 -10.55 -12.82
C VAL A 524 6.29 -10.02 -14.16
N ALA A 525 5.44 -9.78 -15.16
CA ALA A 525 5.84 -9.19 -16.44
C ALA A 525 6.37 -7.75 -16.28
N ILE A 526 5.76 -6.96 -15.39
CA ILE A 526 6.28 -5.63 -15.01
C ILE A 526 7.65 -5.77 -14.34
N ALA A 527 7.80 -6.71 -13.39
CA ALA A 527 9.07 -6.95 -12.70
C ALA A 527 10.19 -7.50 -13.61
N SER A 528 9.85 -8.07 -14.77
CA SER A 528 10.80 -8.54 -15.79
C SER A 528 11.02 -7.56 -16.95
N PHE A 529 10.49 -6.33 -16.86
CA PHE A 529 10.51 -5.34 -17.94
C PHE A 529 9.90 -5.84 -19.26
N GLY A 530 8.89 -6.72 -19.18
CA GLY A 530 8.21 -7.31 -20.33
C GLY A 530 8.92 -8.51 -20.96
N ASN A 531 10.10 -8.89 -20.46
CA ASN A 531 10.80 -10.05 -20.97
C ASN A 531 10.20 -11.35 -20.39
N ALA A 532 9.56 -12.15 -21.25
CA ALA A 532 8.93 -13.43 -20.91
C ALA A 532 9.89 -14.46 -20.29
N ALA A 533 11.10 -14.59 -20.85
CA ALA A 533 12.09 -15.54 -20.34
C ALA A 533 12.59 -15.15 -18.94
N ILE A 534 12.77 -13.84 -18.70
CA ILE A 534 13.12 -13.32 -17.37
C ILE A 534 11.94 -13.48 -16.40
N ALA A 535 10.69 -13.22 -16.82
CA ALA A 535 9.50 -13.44 -16.00
C ALA A 535 9.39 -14.90 -15.52
N GLN A 536 9.49 -15.86 -16.44
CA GLN A 536 9.46 -17.29 -16.14
C GLN A 536 10.55 -17.68 -15.13
N LYS A 537 11.79 -17.25 -15.38
CA LYS A 537 12.96 -17.60 -14.55
C LYS A 537 12.91 -16.94 -13.16
N LEU A 538 12.46 -15.68 -13.07
CA LEU A 538 12.22 -15.00 -11.79
C LEU A 538 11.11 -15.69 -10.98
N LEU A 539 9.99 -16.04 -11.61
CA LEU A 539 8.87 -16.69 -10.93
C LEU A 539 9.24 -18.08 -10.42
N VAL A 540 9.84 -18.92 -11.27
CA VAL A 540 10.29 -20.27 -10.89
C VAL A 540 11.34 -20.21 -9.77
N GLY A 541 12.35 -19.35 -9.89
CA GLY A 541 13.39 -19.14 -8.88
C GLY A 541 12.84 -18.60 -7.54
N LEU A 542 11.87 -17.69 -7.60
CA LEU A 542 11.21 -17.14 -6.41
C LEU A 542 10.38 -18.20 -5.67
N LEU A 543 9.58 -19.01 -6.38
CA LEU A 543 8.76 -20.06 -5.78
C LEU A 543 9.63 -21.16 -5.14
N LEU A 544 10.72 -21.57 -5.81
CA LEU A 544 11.76 -22.44 -5.24
C LEU A 544 12.30 -21.88 -3.91
N ALA A 545 12.81 -20.64 -3.93
CA ALA A 545 13.41 -20.01 -2.76
C ALA A 545 12.40 -19.83 -1.61
N LEU A 546 11.15 -19.48 -1.91
CA LEU A 546 10.08 -19.36 -0.93
C LEU A 546 9.75 -20.69 -0.26
N GLY A 547 9.69 -21.79 -1.00
CA GLY A 547 9.47 -23.13 -0.45
C GLY A 547 10.59 -23.59 0.47
N LEU A 548 11.85 -23.45 0.03
CA LEU A 548 13.04 -23.79 0.82
C LEU A 548 13.17 -22.94 2.09
N PHE A 549 12.88 -21.64 2.01
CA PHE A 549 12.80 -20.78 3.19
C PHE A 549 11.61 -21.16 4.09
N GLY A 550 10.51 -21.59 3.49
CA GLY A 550 9.28 -22.02 4.15
C GLY A 550 9.49 -23.23 5.06
N ILE A 551 10.05 -24.33 4.55
CA ILE A 551 10.33 -25.53 5.36
C ILE A 551 11.37 -25.24 6.46
N ASN A 552 12.43 -24.48 6.13
CA ASN A 552 13.46 -24.07 7.09
C ASN A 552 12.85 -23.31 8.27
N ARG A 553 11.95 -22.36 7.97
CA ARG A 553 11.20 -21.56 8.92
C ARG A 553 10.19 -22.40 9.71
N PHE A 554 9.46 -23.30 9.07
CA PHE A 554 8.47 -24.19 9.70
C PHE A 554 9.11 -25.04 10.80
N VAL A 555 10.29 -25.59 10.53
CA VAL A 555 11.08 -26.39 11.48
C VAL A 555 11.81 -25.53 12.52
N LYS A 556 12.35 -24.35 12.14
CA LYS A 556 12.99 -23.38 13.06
C LYS A 556 12.10 -22.99 14.25
N ARG A 557 10.77 -23.01 14.07
CA ARG A 557 9.80 -22.65 15.12
C ARG A 557 9.58 -23.73 16.18
N ARG A 558 10.18 -24.91 16.03
CA ARG A 558 9.90 -26.12 16.83
C ARG A 558 11.15 -26.84 17.32
N THR A 559 12.27 -26.66 16.62
CA THR A 559 13.57 -27.14 17.06
C THR A 559 14.64 -26.06 16.91
N THR A 560 15.50 -25.99 17.93
CA THR A 560 16.72 -25.19 17.96
C THR A 560 17.86 -25.85 17.18
N SER A 561 17.78 -27.15 16.90
CA SER A 561 18.82 -27.90 16.19
C SER A 561 19.02 -27.38 14.77
N VAL A 562 20.27 -27.01 14.45
CA VAL A 562 20.67 -26.60 13.10
C VAL A 562 20.66 -27.79 12.16
N ALA A 563 21.19 -28.94 12.58
CA ALA A 563 21.21 -30.18 11.80
C ALA A 563 19.79 -30.63 11.38
N ALA A 564 18.83 -30.58 12.31
CA ALA A 564 17.43 -30.88 12.02
C ALA A 564 16.83 -29.99 10.93
N ARG A 565 17.21 -28.71 10.89
CA ARG A 565 16.75 -27.76 9.87
C ARG A 565 17.45 -27.97 8.53
N ILE A 566 18.74 -28.33 8.54
CA ILE A 566 19.47 -28.69 7.32
C ILE A 566 18.83 -29.93 6.69
N VAL A 567 18.67 -31.02 7.45
CA VAL A 567 18.08 -32.27 6.95
C VAL A 567 16.65 -32.05 6.42
N ALA A 568 15.81 -31.29 7.12
CA ALA A 568 14.48 -30.95 6.63
C ALA A 568 14.50 -30.14 5.32
N VAL A 569 15.43 -29.17 5.19
CA VAL A 569 15.60 -28.41 3.93
C VAL A 569 16.07 -29.32 2.81
N SER A 570 17.08 -30.16 3.03
CA SER A 570 17.64 -31.01 1.98
C SER A 570 16.66 -32.09 1.51
N VAL A 571 15.93 -32.75 2.42
CA VAL A 571 14.85 -33.69 2.07
C VAL A 571 13.75 -33.00 1.26
N TYR A 572 13.42 -31.74 1.59
CA TYR A 572 12.43 -30.96 0.83
C TYR A 572 12.94 -30.46 -0.53
N ALA A 573 14.24 -30.18 -0.64
CA ALA A 573 14.91 -29.68 -1.84
C ALA A 573 15.12 -30.78 -2.89
N LEU A 574 15.50 -31.97 -2.45
CA LEU A 574 15.96 -33.08 -3.28
C LEU A 574 14.90 -34.18 -3.45
N ALA A 575 13.64 -33.92 -3.06
CA ALA A 575 12.54 -34.84 -3.28
C ALA A 575 12.11 -34.91 -4.76
N PRO A 576 11.78 -36.09 -5.30
CA PRO A 576 11.42 -36.28 -6.71
C PRO A 576 10.29 -35.38 -7.20
N VAL A 577 9.33 -35.08 -6.32
CA VAL A 577 8.25 -34.09 -6.56
C VAL A 577 8.76 -32.81 -7.19
N MET A 578 9.89 -32.25 -6.73
CA MET A 578 10.42 -31.01 -7.30
C MET A 578 10.86 -31.19 -8.76
N ARG A 579 11.60 -32.27 -9.07
CA ARG A 579 11.95 -32.59 -10.46
C ARG A 579 10.69 -32.85 -11.30
N LEU A 580 9.70 -33.55 -10.74
CA LEU A 580 8.43 -33.79 -11.41
C LEU A 580 7.75 -32.47 -11.79
N THR A 581 7.61 -31.51 -10.87
CA THR A 581 7.01 -30.19 -11.18
C THR A 581 7.75 -29.41 -12.26
N MET A 582 9.07 -29.53 -12.34
CA MET A 582 9.87 -28.88 -13.39
C MET A 582 9.74 -29.59 -14.75
N VAL A 583 9.70 -30.93 -14.75
CA VAL A 583 9.62 -31.75 -15.98
C VAL A 583 8.21 -31.76 -16.57
N THR A 584 7.15 -31.81 -15.75
CA THR A 584 5.76 -31.63 -16.21
C THR A 584 5.39 -30.17 -16.46
N GLY A 585 6.27 -29.24 -16.08
CA GLY A 585 6.01 -27.81 -16.13
C GLY A 585 4.75 -27.39 -15.37
N ASP A 586 4.55 -27.93 -14.16
CA ASP A 586 3.42 -27.58 -13.30
C ASP A 586 3.80 -26.42 -12.35
N LEU A 587 3.54 -25.20 -12.84
CA LEU A 587 3.72 -23.96 -12.08
C LEU A 587 2.81 -23.91 -10.84
N GLY A 588 1.65 -24.58 -10.91
CA GLY A 588 0.68 -24.65 -9.83
C GLY A 588 1.13 -25.54 -8.67
N ALA A 589 1.72 -26.71 -8.97
CA ALA A 589 2.40 -27.53 -7.97
C ALA A 589 3.63 -26.82 -7.39
N LEU A 590 4.38 -26.08 -8.20
CA LEU A 590 5.49 -25.26 -7.71
C LEU A 590 5.00 -24.10 -6.79
N ALA A 591 3.85 -23.51 -7.09
CA ALA A 591 3.20 -22.52 -6.22
C ALA A 591 2.68 -23.14 -4.91
N LEU A 592 2.11 -24.33 -4.95
CA LEU A 592 1.73 -25.08 -3.75
C LEU A 592 2.96 -25.47 -2.92
N TYR A 593 4.08 -25.85 -3.55
CA TYR A 593 5.37 -26.11 -2.88
C TYR A 593 5.86 -24.85 -2.16
N ALA A 594 5.85 -23.70 -2.83
CA ALA A 594 6.21 -22.43 -2.22
C ALA A 594 5.33 -22.09 -1.00
N ALA A 595 4.02 -22.38 -1.06
CA ALA A 595 3.07 -21.92 -0.04
C ALA A 595 2.80 -22.91 1.11
N THR A 596 2.85 -24.23 0.88
CA THR A 596 2.38 -25.24 1.86
C THR A 596 3.05 -25.14 3.24
N PRO A 597 4.37 -24.91 3.38
CA PRO A 597 4.99 -24.71 4.69
C PRO A 597 4.41 -23.50 5.48
N TYR A 598 3.99 -22.45 4.78
CA TYR A 598 3.37 -21.26 5.39
C TYR A 598 1.89 -21.47 5.70
N LEU A 599 1.15 -22.07 4.76
CA LEU A 599 -0.24 -22.52 4.96
C LEU A 599 -0.34 -23.38 6.22
N LEU A 600 0.56 -24.36 6.38
CA LEU A 600 0.65 -25.23 7.56
C LEU A 600 1.15 -24.48 8.81
N GLU A 601 2.12 -23.55 8.73
CA GLU A 601 2.48 -22.67 9.86
C GLU A 601 1.26 -21.86 10.36
N MET A 602 0.40 -21.41 9.45
CA MET A 602 -0.75 -20.55 9.75
C MET A 602 -1.96 -21.32 10.28
N ALA A 603 -2.31 -22.46 9.68
CA ALA A 603 -3.40 -23.32 10.13
C ALA A 603 -3.14 -23.90 11.53
N LEU A 604 -1.91 -24.37 11.80
CA LEU A 604 -1.57 -24.89 13.12
C LEU A 604 -1.71 -23.84 14.22
N ARG A 605 -1.37 -22.56 13.95
CA ARG A 605 -1.65 -21.46 14.90
C ARG A 605 -3.13 -21.17 15.15
N MET A 606 -3.99 -21.43 14.16
CA MET A 606 -5.45 -21.29 14.34
C MET A 606 -6.02 -22.43 15.18
N LEU A 607 -5.48 -23.64 15.07
CA LEU A 607 -5.92 -24.80 15.85
C LEU A 607 -5.41 -24.75 17.31
N GLY A 608 -4.22 -24.20 17.57
CA GLY A 608 -3.74 -23.89 18.91
C GLY A 608 -2.22 -23.95 19.07
N PRO A 609 -1.67 -23.74 20.27
CA PRO A 609 -0.26 -23.98 20.51
C PRO A 609 0.00 -25.48 20.56
N ALA A 610 1.07 -25.95 19.91
CA ALA A 610 1.58 -27.29 20.12
C ALA A 610 1.90 -27.47 21.61
N PRO A 611 1.43 -28.54 22.28
CA PRO A 611 1.73 -28.76 23.70
C PRO A 611 3.23 -29.01 23.84
N GLY A 612 3.90 -28.21 24.67
CA GLY A 612 5.37 -28.17 24.77
C GLY A 612 6.04 -27.04 23.99
N ALA A 613 5.29 -26.08 23.45
CA ALA A 613 5.82 -24.74 23.23
C ALA A 613 6.37 -24.18 24.56
N ALA A 614 7.59 -23.66 24.56
CA ALA A 614 8.17 -22.99 25.74
C ALA A 614 7.29 -21.79 26.17
N PRO A 615 7.20 -21.48 27.48
CA PRO A 615 6.43 -20.35 27.95
C PRO A 615 6.96 -19.03 27.36
N PRO A 616 6.08 -18.03 27.11
CA PRO A 616 6.47 -16.75 26.53
C PRO A 616 7.45 -16.03 27.47
N GLY A 617 8.72 -15.99 27.08
CA GLY A 617 9.82 -15.41 27.87
C GLY A 617 11.14 -16.20 27.78
N ALA A 618 11.09 -17.49 27.45
CA ALA A 618 12.29 -18.33 27.40
C ALA A 618 13.35 -17.83 26.38
N PRO A 619 14.61 -17.58 26.80
CA PRO A 619 15.67 -17.12 25.89
C PRO A 619 15.89 -18.05 24.70
N GLY A 620 15.85 -17.49 23.48
CA GLY A 620 16.02 -18.22 22.22
C GLY A 620 14.79 -18.99 21.70
N GLY A 621 13.73 -19.16 22.50
CA GLY A 621 12.53 -19.94 22.17
C GLY A 621 11.49 -19.17 21.34
N GLY A 622 11.78 -18.86 20.07
CA GLY A 622 10.96 -18.00 19.18
C GLY A 622 9.57 -18.51 18.73
N VAL A 623 8.81 -19.17 19.61
CA VAL A 623 7.41 -19.59 19.36
C VAL A 623 6.50 -18.37 19.44
N ARG A 624 5.79 -18.04 18.35
CA ARG A 624 4.71 -17.05 18.41
C ARG A 624 3.50 -17.67 19.12
N PRO A 625 2.81 -16.94 20.03
CA PRO A 625 1.61 -17.44 20.67
C PRO A 625 0.54 -17.82 19.65
N ALA A 626 -0.35 -18.73 20.05
CA ALA A 626 -1.48 -19.16 19.23
C ALA A 626 -2.50 -18.03 19.05
N VAL A 627 -3.37 -18.16 18.05
CA VAL A 627 -4.42 -17.17 17.82
C VAL A 627 -5.44 -17.21 18.97
N PRO A 628 -5.74 -16.07 19.63
CA PRO A 628 -6.81 -15.97 20.62
C PRO A 628 -8.13 -16.56 20.12
N ALA A 629 -8.96 -17.05 21.05
CA ALA A 629 -10.23 -17.68 20.70
C ALA A 629 -11.35 -16.68 20.30
N SER A 630 -11.06 -15.38 20.32
CA SER A 630 -11.99 -14.33 19.89
C SER A 630 -12.23 -14.36 18.38
N SER A 631 -13.47 -14.11 17.99
CA SER A 631 -13.91 -14.16 16.58
C SER A 631 -13.04 -13.28 15.69
N ASP A 632 -12.71 -12.06 16.12
CA ASP A 632 -11.89 -11.12 15.36
C ASP A 632 -10.45 -11.59 15.15
N ALA A 633 -9.87 -12.31 16.10
CA ALA A 633 -8.52 -12.85 15.97
C ALA A 633 -8.51 -14.03 14.97
N LEU A 634 -9.53 -14.90 15.05
CA LEU A 634 -9.70 -16.01 14.12
C LEU A 634 -10.06 -15.53 12.71
N SER A 635 -10.96 -14.56 12.54
CA SER A 635 -11.37 -14.02 11.24
C SER A 635 -10.22 -13.30 10.53
N ARG A 636 -9.44 -12.46 11.23
CA ARG A 636 -8.24 -11.80 10.66
C ARG A 636 -7.16 -12.82 10.25
N GLN A 637 -7.06 -13.97 10.93
CA GLN A 637 -6.15 -15.03 10.52
C GLN A 637 -6.71 -15.88 9.37
N ALA A 638 -8.01 -16.19 9.38
CA ALA A 638 -8.70 -16.88 8.29
C ALA A 638 -8.64 -16.08 6.98
N MET A 639 -8.80 -14.76 7.04
CA MET A 639 -8.65 -13.86 5.89
C MET A 639 -7.23 -13.87 5.31
N ARG A 640 -6.19 -13.86 6.17
CA ARG A 640 -4.79 -14.01 5.73
C ARG A 640 -4.52 -15.38 5.11
N LEU A 641 -5.12 -16.44 5.67
CA LEU A 641 -4.97 -17.80 5.18
C LEU A 641 -5.67 -17.97 3.82
N GLY A 642 -6.91 -17.49 3.71
CA GLY A 642 -7.70 -17.49 2.48
C GLY A 642 -7.07 -16.65 1.37
N LEU A 643 -6.44 -15.51 1.68
CA LEU A 643 -5.68 -14.73 0.70
C LEU A 643 -4.45 -15.49 0.18
N LEU A 644 -3.70 -16.19 1.05
CA LEU A 644 -2.57 -17.02 0.61
C LEU A 644 -3.05 -18.22 -0.20
N SER A 645 -4.13 -18.88 0.22
CA SER A 645 -4.77 -19.95 -0.55
C SER A 645 -5.31 -19.44 -1.89
N ALA A 646 -5.88 -18.24 -1.98
CA ALA A 646 -6.36 -17.66 -3.24
C ALA A 646 -5.22 -17.46 -4.25
N ILE A 647 -4.04 -17.00 -3.81
CA ILE A 647 -2.86 -16.86 -4.69
C ILE A 647 -2.38 -18.22 -5.22
N VAL A 648 -2.46 -19.28 -4.40
CA VAL A 648 -2.09 -20.64 -4.84
C VAL A 648 -3.15 -21.21 -5.78
N VAL A 649 -4.44 -21.08 -5.44
CA VAL A 649 -5.56 -21.59 -6.24
C VAL A 649 -5.70 -20.83 -7.56
N ALA A 650 -5.27 -19.56 -7.60
CA ALA A 650 -5.18 -18.80 -8.83
C ALA A 650 -4.17 -19.40 -9.84
N LEU A 651 -3.09 -20.02 -9.33
CA LEU A 651 -2.04 -20.66 -10.14
C LEU A 651 -2.30 -22.17 -10.36
N ALA A 652 -2.98 -22.83 -9.43
CA ALA A 652 -3.49 -24.20 -9.56
C ALA A 652 -4.93 -24.31 -9.03
N PRO A 653 -5.95 -24.25 -9.89
CA PRO A 653 -7.36 -24.49 -9.55
C PRO A 653 -7.61 -25.65 -8.58
N SER A 654 -7.04 -26.81 -8.91
CA SER A 654 -7.19 -28.07 -8.19
C SER A 654 -6.41 -28.15 -6.87
N ALA A 655 -5.51 -27.19 -6.59
CA ALA A 655 -4.89 -27.07 -5.27
C ALA A 655 -5.91 -26.79 -4.16
N LEU A 656 -7.10 -26.26 -4.48
CA LEU A 656 -8.17 -26.03 -3.51
C LEU A 656 -8.58 -27.34 -2.81
N VAL A 657 -8.64 -28.46 -3.56
CA VAL A 657 -8.97 -29.79 -3.02
C VAL A 657 -7.90 -30.25 -2.02
N ALA A 658 -6.61 -30.12 -2.37
CA ALA A 658 -5.50 -30.46 -1.48
C ALA A 658 -5.48 -29.60 -0.21
N ILE A 659 -5.79 -28.30 -0.33
CA ILE A 659 -5.89 -27.37 0.80
C ILE A 659 -7.07 -27.75 1.71
N VAL A 660 -8.25 -28.08 1.17
CA VAL A 660 -9.40 -28.52 1.96
C VAL A 660 -9.14 -29.85 2.67
N VAL A 661 -8.53 -30.84 1.99
CA VAL A 661 -8.17 -32.11 2.64
C VAL A 661 -7.13 -31.90 3.75
N LEU A 662 -6.14 -31.01 3.54
CA LEU A 662 -5.19 -30.65 4.59
C LEU A 662 -5.88 -30.01 5.81
N TRP A 663 -6.91 -29.18 5.60
CA TRP A 663 -7.72 -28.58 6.67
C TRP A 663 -8.57 -29.60 7.41
N LEU A 664 -9.17 -30.57 6.71
CA LEU A 664 -9.94 -31.66 7.32
C LEU A 664 -9.03 -32.55 8.19
N VAL A 665 -7.86 -32.96 7.69
CA VAL A 665 -6.88 -33.76 8.44
C VAL A 665 -6.39 -33.03 9.70
N ALA A 666 -6.09 -31.73 9.59
CA ALA A 666 -5.65 -30.93 10.73
C ALA A 666 -6.78 -30.67 11.74
N GLY A 667 -7.99 -30.39 11.25
CA GLY A 667 -9.19 -30.16 12.04
C GLY A 667 -9.63 -31.37 12.85
N PHE A 668 -9.78 -32.52 12.21
CA PHE A 668 -10.19 -33.77 12.85
C PHE A 668 -9.18 -34.20 13.95
N ARG A 669 -7.88 -34.01 13.70
CA ARG A 669 -6.83 -34.20 14.70
C ARG A 669 -6.95 -33.26 15.89
N ALA A 670 -7.18 -31.97 15.65
CA ALA A 670 -7.33 -30.99 16.72
C ALA A 670 -8.57 -31.27 17.60
N LEU A 671 -9.68 -31.71 17.00
CA LEU A 671 -10.88 -32.16 17.72
C LEU A 671 -10.57 -33.38 18.59
N ARG A 672 -9.98 -34.45 18.02
CA ARG A 672 -9.68 -35.70 18.73
C ARG A 672 -8.67 -35.52 19.87
N GLU A 673 -7.75 -34.55 19.79
CA GLU A 673 -6.75 -34.30 20.84
C GLU A 673 -7.18 -33.31 21.93
N ARG A 674 -8.29 -32.57 21.76
CA ARG A 674 -8.81 -31.57 22.73
C ARG A 674 -10.35 -31.47 22.76
N PRO A 675 -11.08 -32.58 23.00
CA PRO A 675 -12.54 -32.61 22.93
C PRO A 675 -13.23 -31.63 23.88
N SER A 676 -12.68 -31.40 25.08
CA SER A 676 -13.24 -30.48 26.08
C SER A 676 -13.05 -28.98 25.78
N SER A 677 -12.41 -28.61 24.67
CA SER A 677 -12.15 -27.20 24.36
C SER A 677 -13.26 -26.58 23.51
N ALA A 678 -14.14 -25.79 24.14
CA ALA A 678 -15.29 -25.11 23.52
C ALA A 678 -14.96 -24.14 22.34
N GLY A 679 -13.66 -23.96 22.01
CA GLY A 679 -13.21 -23.25 20.82
C GLY A 679 -12.90 -24.14 19.61
N ALA A 680 -12.80 -25.46 19.74
CA ALA A 680 -12.32 -26.36 18.68
C ALA A 680 -13.19 -26.37 17.41
N PRO A 681 -14.52 -26.61 17.46
CA PRO A 681 -15.36 -26.57 16.26
C PRO A 681 -15.36 -25.17 15.60
N ARG A 682 -15.34 -24.09 16.39
CA ARG A 682 -15.21 -22.71 15.88
C ARG A 682 -13.87 -22.46 15.19
N ARG A 683 -12.76 -23.01 15.70
CA ARG A 683 -11.43 -22.94 15.04
C ARG A 683 -11.42 -23.71 13.73
N LEU A 684 -12.12 -24.85 13.65
CA LEU A 684 -12.29 -25.61 12.40
C LEU A 684 -13.19 -24.87 11.38
N ALA A 685 -14.30 -24.28 11.82
CA ALA A 685 -15.18 -23.48 10.96
C ALA A 685 -14.43 -22.30 10.32
N TRP A 686 -13.60 -21.57 11.09
CA TRP A 686 -12.73 -20.53 10.53
C TRP A 686 -11.59 -21.06 9.65
N LEU A 687 -11.12 -22.28 9.87
CA LEU A 687 -10.12 -22.92 9.00
C LEU A 687 -10.71 -23.30 7.65
N LEU A 688 -11.85 -24.00 7.62
CA LEU A 688 -12.58 -24.33 6.39
C LEU A 688 -13.11 -23.06 5.68
N GLY A 689 -13.58 -22.09 6.46
CA GLY A 689 -13.97 -20.76 5.97
C GLY A 689 -12.84 -20.00 5.27
N SER A 690 -11.57 -20.31 5.56
CA SER A 690 -10.44 -19.73 4.79
C SER A 690 -10.41 -20.23 3.35
N SER A 691 -10.81 -21.48 3.07
CA SER A 691 -10.97 -21.99 1.70
C SER A 691 -12.19 -21.39 1.00
N ALA A 692 -13.28 -21.12 1.74
CA ALA A 692 -14.44 -20.38 1.20
C ALA A 692 -14.08 -18.93 0.84
N ILE A 693 -13.31 -18.25 1.69
CA ILE A 693 -12.72 -16.92 1.38
C ILE A 693 -11.81 -17.02 0.14
N ALA A 694 -10.99 -18.08 0.03
CA ALA A 694 -10.12 -18.27 -1.12
C ALA A 694 -10.91 -18.45 -2.43
N ALA A 695 -12.02 -19.18 -2.42
CA ALA A 695 -12.91 -19.29 -3.57
C ALA A 695 -13.62 -17.96 -3.89
N LEU A 696 -14.16 -17.28 -2.88
CA LEU A 696 -14.86 -15.99 -3.03
C LEU A 696 -13.97 -14.91 -3.67
N LEU A 697 -12.68 -14.89 -3.33
CA LEU A 697 -11.68 -13.97 -3.91
C LEU A 697 -11.35 -14.25 -5.39
N LEU A 698 -11.84 -15.36 -5.95
CA LEU A 698 -11.56 -15.80 -7.33
C LEU A 698 -12.84 -15.86 -8.20
N ILE A 699 -13.93 -15.22 -7.77
CA ILE A 699 -15.12 -14.96 -8.58
C ILE A 699 -14.75 -14.00 -9.73
N PRO A 700 -15.21 -14.20 -10.98
CA PRO A 700 -16.21 -15.19 -11.42
C PRO A 700 -15.66 -16.60 -11.66
N TRP A 701 -14.35 -16.76 -11.84
CA TRP A 701 -13.72 -18.01 -12.25
C TRP A 701 -14.04 -19.20 -11.31
N SER A 702 -14.11 -18.96 -10.00
CA SER A 702 -14.46 -20.01 -9.03
C SER A 702 -15.88 -20.58 -9.23
N LEU A 703 -16.81 -19.82 -9.81
CA LEU A 703 -18.18 -20.27 -10.06
C LEU A 703 -18.25 -21.20 -11.27
N GLU A 704 -17.47 -20.92 -12.32
CA GLU A 704 -17.31 -21.80 -13.48
C GLU A 704 -16.56 -23.09 -13.11
N ALA A 705 -15.49 -22.98 -12.30
CA ALA A 705 -14.73 -24.12 -11.81
C ALA A 705 -15.56 -25.09 -10.92
N LEU A 706 -16.63 -24.58 -10.31
CA LEU A 706 -17.63 -25.31 -9.53
C LEU A 706 -18.81 -25.86 -10.35
N GLN A 707 -18.83 -25.71 -11.68
CA GLN A 707 -19.80 -26.42 -12.52
C GLN A 707 -19.39 -27.90 -12.71
N PRO A 708 -20.32 -28.83 -13.01
CA PRO A 708 -20.01 -30.25 -13.21
C PRO A 708 -19.00 -30.56 -14.32
N HIS A 709 -18.70 -29.62 -15.21
CA HIS A 709 -17.70 -29.72 -16.28
C HIS A 709 -16.47 -28.82 -16.04
N GLY A 710 -16.42 -28.08 -14.93
CA GLY A 710 -15.39 -27.07 -14.63
C GLY A 710 -14.07 -27.66 -14.12
N ALA A 711 -13.01 -26.85 -14.10
CA ALA A 711 -11.65 -27.31 -13.81
C ALA A 711 -11.39 -27.89 -12.39
N ILE A 712 -12.34 -27.79 -11.45
CA ILE A 712 -12.26 -28.44 -10.13
C ILE A 712 -13.20 -29.64 -10.03
N LEU A 713 -14.47 -29.49 -10.44
CA LEU A 713 -15.47 -30.57 -10.28
C LEU A 713 -15.61 -31.50 -11.48
N GLY A 714 -15.23 -31.08 -12.69
CA GLY A 714 -15.20 -31.92 -13.90
C GLY A 714 -14.43 -33.23 -13.70
N PRO A 715 -13.17 -33.20 -13.23
CA PRO A 715 -12.41 -34.42 -12.94
C PRO A 715 -13.02 -35.30 -11.85
N LEU A 716 -13.85 -34.73 -10.96
CA LEU A 716 -14.57 -35.48 -9.91
C LEU A 716 -15.87 -36.12 -10.41
N PHE A 717 -16.50 -35.58 -11.46
CA PHE A 717 -17.76 -36.09 -12.02
C PHE A 717 -17.61 -36.89 -13.32
N ALA A 718 -16.45 -36.80 -14.01
CA ALA A 718 -16.16 -37.54 -15.25
C ALA A 718 -15.99 -39.08 -15.07
N GLY A 719 -16.11 -39.58 -13.84
CA GLY A 719 -16.01 -41.02 -13.53
C GLY A 719 -14.60 -41.61 -13.67
N PRO A 720 -14.44 -42.94 -13.49
CA PRO A 720 -13.12 -43.59 -13.45
C PRO A 720 -12.35 -43.63 -14.78
N GLY A 721 -12.93 -43.19 -15.89
CA GLY A 721 -12.29 -43.16 -17.21
C GLY A 721 -11.39 -41.94 -17.47
N GLY A 722 -11.46 -40.90 -16.62
CA GLY A 722 -10.70 -39.67 -16.80
C GLY A 722 -9.20 -39.79 -16.56
N GLY A 723 -8.44 -40.24 -17.57
CA GLY A 723 -6.99 -40.11 -17.62
C GLY A 723 -6.18 -41.39 -17.34
N ASN A 724 -6.38 -42.44 -18.15
CA ASN A 724 -5.62 -43.70 -18.09
C ASN A 724 -4.09 -43.50 -17.99
N ALA A 725 -3.52 -42.59 -18.80
CA ALA A 725 -2.08 -42.36 -18.90
C ALA A 725 -1.38 -41.94 -17.58
N LEU A 726 -2.09 -41.28 -16.65
CA LEU A 726 -1.51 -40.84 -15.37
C LEU A 726 -1.85 -41.78 -14.19
N ARG A 727 -2.75 -42.75 -14.39
CA ARG A 727 -3.18 -43.72 -13.38
C ARG A 727 -2.02 -44.46 -12.69
N PRO A 728 -0.91 -44.85 -13.37
CA PRO A 728 0.25 -45.45 -12.71
C PRO A 728 0.92 -44.56 -11.65
N LEU A 729 0.86 -43.23 -11.78
CA LEU A 729 1.48 -42.29 -10.83
C LEU A 729 0.73 -42.21 -9.48
N TRP A 730 -0.52 -42.67 -9.42
CA TRP A 730 -1.33 -42.66 -8.22
C TRP A 730 -1.15 -43.91 -7.34
N SER A 731 -0.47 -44.96 -7.80
CA SER A 731 -0.33 -46.19 -7.01
C SER A 731 0.38 -45.93 -5.66
N PRO A 732 0.07 -46.66 -4.57
CA PRO A 732 0.74 -46.45 -3.28
C PRO A 732 2.27 -46.62 -3.37
N VAL A 733 2.72 -47.49 -4.29
CA VAL A 733 4.13 -47.73 -4.58
C VAL A 733 4.76 -46.49 -5.22
N THR A 734 4.23 -46.02 -6.35
CA THR A 734 4.75 -44.82 -7.06
C THR A 734 4.60 -43.54 -6.23
N PHE A 735 3.54 -43.39 -5.43
CA PHE A 735 3.38 -42.33 -4.43
C PHE A 735 4.54 -42.33 -3.42
N ALA A 736 4.90 -43.50 -2.88
CA ALA A 736 6.01 -43.62 -1.92
C ALA A 736 7.38 -43.35 -2.56
N HIS A 737 7.59 -43.78 -3.81
CA HIS A 737 8.82 -43.47 -4.56
C HIS A 737 8.91 -41.96 -4.83
N ALA A 738 7.87 -41.35 -5.40
CA ALA A 738 7.83 -39.91 -5.71
C ALA A 738 8.07 -38.99 -4.50
N LEU A 739 7.85 -39.47 -3.28
CA LEU A 739 8.07 -38.74 -2.04
C LEU A 739 9.53 -38.71 -1.57
N LEU A 740 10.40 -39.62 -2.06
CA LEU A 740 11.79 -39.77 -1.58
C LEU A 740 12.86 -40.05 -2.65
N LEU A 741 12.55 -40.81 -3.70
CA LEU A 741 13.53 -41.48 -4.56
C LEU A 741 13.21 -41.34 -6.06
N ALA A 742 14.26 -41.10 -6.85
CA ALA A 742 14.15 -40.93 -8.30
C ALA A 742 13.62 -42.20 -8.99
N PRO A 743 13.06 -42.09 -10.22
CA PRO A 743 12.64 -43.26 -11.00
C PRO A 743 13.80 -44.26 -11.15
N GLY A 744 13.54 -45.54 -10.86
CA GLY A 744 14.51 -46.64 -10.99
C GLY A 744 15.14 -47.15 -9.70
N VAL A 745 14.88 -46.54 -8.53
CA VAL A 745 15.35 -47.07 -7.22
C VAL A 745 14.28 -47.97 -6.57
N SER A 746 14.68 -48.96 -5.78
CA SER A 746 13.88 -50.13 -5.42
C SER A 746 12.94 -49.96 -4.19
N ALA A 747 12.16 -51.03 -3.92
CA ALA A 747 11.07 -51.09 -2.94
C ALA A 747 11.37 -50.64 -1.49
N PHE A 748 12.64 -50.50 -1.11
CA PHE A 748 13.07 -49.89 0.14
C PHE A 748 12.59 -48.43 0.31
N ALA A 749 12.18 -47.75 -0.77
CA ALA A 749 11.61 -46.40 -0.73
C ALA A 749 10.43 -46.24 0.26
N GLY A 750 9.48 -47.19 0.27
CA GLY A 750 8.35 -47.16 1.20
C GLY A 750 8.79 -47.37 2.65
N LEU A 751 9.73 -48.29 2.87
CA LEU A 751 10.32 -48.56 4.19
C LEU A 751 11.06 -47.34 4.74
N ALA A 752 11.72 -46.55 3.89
CA ALA A 752 12.39 -45.32 4.31
C ALA A 752 11.41 -44.24 4.81
N ALA A 753 10.29 -44.01 4.11
CA ALA A 753 9.26 -43.08 4.57
C ALA A 753 8.64 -43.53 5.91
N VAL A 754 8.38 -44.83 6.05
CA VAL A 754 7.88 -45.45 7.29
C VAL A 754 8.92 -45.36 8.42
N ALA A 755 10.22 -45.56 8.13
CA ALA A 755 11.30 -45.45 9.11
C ALA A 755 11.51 -44.01 9.60
N ILE A 756 11.43 -43.01 8.73
CA ILE A 756 11.49 -41.59 9.09
C ILE A 756 10.34 -41.23 10.06
N VAL A 757 9.10 -41.62 9.72
CA VAL A 757 7.92 -41.28 10.52
C VAL A 757 7.87 -42.11 11.82
N GLY A 758 8.15 -43.41 11.76
CA GLY A 758 8.19 -44.31 12.90
C GLY A 758 9.31 -43.95 13.88
N GLY A 759 10.53 -43.73 13.38
CA GLY A 759 11.66 -43.25 14.18
C GLY A 759 11.35 -41.91 14.85
N ALA A 760 10.76 -40.94 14.12
CA ALA A 760 10.31 -39.69 14.71
C ALA A 760 9.25 -39.90 15.80
N LEU A 761 8.31 -40.83 15.65
CA LEU A 761 7.31 -41.15 16.69
C LEU A 761 7.91 -41.85 17.93
N LEU A 762 8.99 -42.62 17.75
CA LEU A 762 9.65 -43.39 18.81
C LEU A 762 10.65 -42.58 19.63
N VAL A 763 11.46 -41.74 18.96
CA VAL A 763 12.58 -41.02 19.58
C VAL A 763 12.14 -39.70 20.22
N VAL A 764 11.21 -38.99 19.59
CA VAL A 764 10.83 -37.62 19.97
C VAL A 764 10.03 -37.57 21.29
N SER A 765 10.18 -36.48 22.04
CA SER A 765 9.46 -36.22 23.31
C SER A 765 7.93 -36.19 23.17
N THR A 766 7.22 -36.53 24.26
CA THR A 766 5.75 -36.72 24.31
C THR A 766 4.94 -35.49 23.89
N SER A 767 5.47 -34.30 24.11
CA SER A 767 5.00 -33.01 23.61
C SER A 767 4.99 -32.95 22.07
N ARG A 768 6.18 -33.04 21.49
CA ARG A 768 6.44 -32.97 20.04
C ARG A 768 5.81 -34.14 19.27
N ARG A 769 5.64 -35.33 19.87
CA ARG A 769 4.96 -36.50 19.26
C ARG A 769 3.58 -36.18 18.68
N ARG A 770 2.86 -35.20 19.23
CA ARG A 770 1.54 -34.79 18.70
C ARG A 770 1.65 -34.15 17.31
N GLU A 771 2.66 -33.30 17.09
CA GLU A 771 2.92 -32.74 15.76
C GLU A 771 3.41 -33.82 14.79
N VAL A 772 4.28 -34.75 15.22
CA VAL A 772 4.71 -35.89 14.38
C VAL A 772 3.52 -36.74 13.95
N ARG A 773 2.59 -37.07 14.88
CA ARG A 773 1.33 -37.76 14.55
C ARG A 773 0.52 -37.01 13.51
N LEU A 774 0.34 -35.69 13.70
CA LEU A 774 -0.41 -34.84 12.77
C LEU A 774 0.17 -34.94 11.35
N LEU A 775 1.47 -34.71 11.20
CA LEU A 775 2.18 -34.84 9.93
C LEU A 775 2.05 -36.25 9.32
N ALA A 776 2.16 -37.31 10.14
CA ALA A 776 2.01 -38.68 9.70
C ALA A 776 0.65 -38.97 9.04
N SER A 777 -0.45 -38.34 9.46
CA SER A 777 -1.74 -38.52 8.76
C SER A 777 -1.95 -37.61 7.57
N VAL A 778 -1.15 -36.56 7.38
CA VAL A 778 -1.08 -35.90 6.06
C VAL A 778 -0.50 -36.89 5.05
N ILE A 779 0.57 -37.61 5.42
CA ILE A 779 1.16 -38.68 4.58
C ILE A 779 0.15 -39.81 4.33
N VAL A 780 -0.43 -40.37 5.39
CA VAL A 780 -1.37 -41.52 5.27
C VAL A 780 -2.65 -41.15 4.51
N VAL A 781 -3.29 -40.01 4.75
CA VAL A 781 -4.55 -39.67 4.07
C VAL A 781 -4.32 -39.36 2.58
N PHE A 782 -3.27 -38.62 2.24
CA PHE A 782 -2.94 -38.35 0.84
C PHE A 782 -2.54 -39.64 0.09
N GLY A 783 -1.82 -40.56 0.74
CA GLY A 783 -1.43 -41.85 0.16
C GLY A 783 -2.57 -42.86 0.03
N LEU A 784 -3.49 -42.93 1.00
CA LEU A 784 -4.71 -43.73 0.92
C LEU A 784 -5.58 -43.27 -0.25
N TRP A 785 -5.78 -41.95 -0.39
CA TRP A 785 -6.56 -41.37 -1.48
C TRP A 785 -5.95 -41.67 -2.84
N ALA A 786 -4.62 -41.54 -2.97
CA ALA A 786 -3.90 -41.95 -4.19
C ALA A 786 -4.11 -43.44 -4.50
N GLY A 787 -4.00 -44.33 -3.51
CA GLY A 787 -4.28 -45.76 -3.67
C GLY A 787 -5.72 -46.08 -4.11
N LEU A 788 -6.71 -45.31 -3.65
CA LEU A 788 -8.10 -45.42 -4.10
C LEU A 788 -8.28 -44.96 -5.55
N VAL A 789 -7.60 -43.87 -5.96
CA VAL A 789 -7.58 -43.37 -7.34
C VAL A 789 -6.91 -44.39 -8.27
N ALA A 790 -5.78 -44.98 -7.88
CA ALA A 790 -5.11 -46.02 -8.66
C ALA A 790 -6.00 -47.25 -8.90
N LYS A 791 -6.71 -47.71 -7.86
CA LYS A 791 -7.73 -48.76 -7.97
C LYS A 791 -8.96 -48.36 -8.79
N GLY A 792 -9.13 -47.08 -9.14
CA GLY A 792 -10.33 -46.56 -9.81
C GLY A 792 -11.57 -46.48 -8.90
N TRP A 793 -11.39 -46.60 -7.59
CA TRP A 793 -12.47 -46.47 -6.59
C TRP A 793 -12.79 -45.00 -6.28
N LEU A 794 -11.90 -44.09 -6.65
CA LEU A 794 -12.13 -42.66 -6.73
C LEU A 794 -11.71 -42.15 -8.11
N PRO A 795 -12.41 -41.15 -8.67
CA PRO A 795 -12.00 -40.49 -9.91
C PRO A 795 -10.68 -39.71 -9.69
N ALA A 796 -9.96 -39.35 -10.76
CA ALA A 796 -8.70 -38.61 -10.67
C ALA A 796 -8.94 -37.11 -10.34
N PRO A 797 -8.77 -36.63 -9.08
CA PRO A 797 -9.38 -35.36 -8.65
C PRO A 797 -8.57 -34.10 -9.00
N VAL A 798 -7.38 -34.31 -9.57
CA VAL A 798 -6.36 -33.29 -9.80
C VAL A 798 -5.67 -33.65 -11.11
N VAL A 799 -5.73 -32.76 -12.10
CA VAL A 799 -5.13 -32.97 -13.44
C VAL A 799 -3.62 -33.25 -13.37
N SER A 800 -2.95 -32.82 -12.30
CA SER A 800 -1.53 -33.08 -12.03
C SER A 800 -1.35 -33.88 -10.73
N PRO A 801 -0.75 -35.09 -10.79
CA PRO A 801 -0.32 -35.82 -9.59
C PRO A 801 0.71 -35.06 -8.74
N ALA A 802 1.50 -34.16 -9.35
CA ALA A 802 2.58 -33.45 -8.66
C ALA A 802 2.06 -32.54 -7.54
N LEU A 803 0.90 -31.89 -7.74
CA LEU A 803 0.17 -31.13 -6.71
C LEU A 803 -0.12 -31.99 -5.47
N TRP A 804 -0.46 -33.26 -5.65
CA TRP A 804 -0.89 -34.14 -4.57
C TRP A 804 0.26 -34.59 -3.66
N PHE A 805 1.48 -34.71 -4.20
CA PHE A 805 2.65 -35.10 -3.40
C PHE A 805 3.21 -33.95 -2.53
N VAL A 806 2.81 -32.69 -2.74
CA VAL A 806 3.40 -31.55 -2.02
C VAL A 806 3.05 -31.51 -0.52
N PRO A 807 1.78 -31.63 -0.07
CA PRO A 807 1.46 -31.69 1.36
C PRO A 807 2.12 -32.86 2.14
N PRO A 808 2.14 -34.11 1.65
CA PRO A 808 2.84 -35.20 2.33
C PRO A 808 4.37 -35.02 2.29
N LEU A 809 4.93 -34.35 1.28
CA LEU A 809 6.37 -34.02 1.25
C LEU A 809 6.76 -33.01 2.34
N VAL A 810 5.97 -31.94 2.55
CA VAL A 810 6.21 -30.99 3.66
C VAL A 810 6.16 -31.72 5.01
N ALA A 811 5.23 -32.65 5.15
CA ALA A 811 5.10 -33.48 6.35
C ALA A 811 6.31 -34.40 6.55
N LEU A 812 6.78 -35.09 5.51
CA LEU A 812 7.92 -36.01 5.59
C LEU A 812 9.24 -35.26 5.89
N ALA A 813 9.48 -34.15 5.20
CA ALA A 813 10.66 -33.30 5.43
C ALA A 813 10.73 -32.77 6.87
N ALA A 814 9.59 -32.34 7.42
CA ALA A 814 9.52 -31.93 8.82
C ALA A 814 9.72 -33.12 9.79
N CYS A 815 9.17 -34.30 9.51
CA CYS A 815 9.42 -35.51 10.30
C CYS A 815 10.91 -35.93 10.29
N ALA A 816 11.59 -35.87 9.15
CA ALA A 816 13.04 -36.13 9.07
C ALA A 816 13.85 -35.15 9.93
N GLY A 817 13.49 -33.86 9.91
CA GLY A 817 14.06 -32.88 10.83
C GLY A 817 13.78 -33.19 12.30
N TYR A 818 12.56 -33.64 12.65
CA TYR A 818 12.22 -33.99 14.04
C TYR A 818 12.87 -35.29 14.51
N LEU A 819 13.12 -36.27 13.64
CA LEU A 819 13.95 -37.43 13.96
C LEU A 819 15.36 -36.99 14.39
N VAL A 820 16.03 -36.18 13.58
CA VAL A 820 17.38 -35.65 13.89
C VAL A 820 17.38 -34.75 15.14
N ALA A 821 16.34 -33.93 15.34
CA ALA A 821 16.18 -33.16 16.57
C ALA A 821 15.97 -34.07 17.80
N GLY A 822 15.20 -35.16 17.65
CA GLY A 822 14.93 -36.13 18.70
C GLY A 822 16.20 -36.87 19.10
N LEU A 823 16.94 -37.41 18.14
CA LEU A 823 18.20 -38.14 18.38
C LEU A 823 19.22 -37.30 19.16
N ALA A 824 19.31 -35.99 18.84
CA ALA A 824 20.26 -35.09 19.48
C ALA A 824 19.77 -34.43 20.79
N GLN A 825 18.46 -34.36 21.06
CA GLN A 825 17.91 -33.58 22.19
C GLN A 825 16.99 -34.36 23.14
N ASP A 826 16.28 -35.37 22.63
CA ASP A 826 15.26 -36.11 23.38
C ASP A 826 15.69 -37.56 23.66
N LEU A 827 16.51 -38.19 22.81
CA LEU A 827 17.04 -39.53 23.04
C LEU A 827 17.94 -39.60 24.29
N PRO A 828 18.93 -38.70 24.52
CA PRO A 828 19.83 -38.78 25.68
C PRO A 828 19.14 -38.55 27.04
N ARG A 829 17.84 -38.24 27.04
CA ARG A 829 17.00 -38.08 28.24
C ARG A 829 16.23 -39.35 28.61
N HIS A 830 16.43 -40.44 27.87
CA HIS A 830 15.83 -41.74 28.14
C HIS A 830 16.88 -42.71 28.68
N ALA A 831 16.46 -43.71 29.45
CA ALA A 831 17.32 -44.83 29.81
C ALA A 831 17.77 -45.63 28.56
N ALA A 832 18.95 -46.26 28.65
CA ALA A 832 19.45 -47.19 27.65
C ALA A 832 18.45 -48.36 27.44
N GLY A 833 18.32 -48.85 26.19
CA GLY A 833 17.36 -49.89 25.83
C GLY A 833 16.78 -49.69 24.43
N LEU A 834 15.68 -50.40 24.10
CA LEU A 834 15.11 -50.50 22.75
C LEU A 834 14.88 -49.17 22.00
N ARG A 835 14.63 -48.06 22.69
CA ARG A 835 14.50 -46.74 22.03
C ARG A 835 15.81 -46.24 21.41
N HIS A 836 16.95 -46.61 21.99
CA HIS A 836 18.28 -46.26 21.48
C HIS A 836 18.64 -47.10 20.26
N THR A 837 18.48 -48.43 20.32
CA THR A 837 18.81 -49.32 19.19
C THR A 837 17.89 -49.08 17.99
N VAL A 838 16.57 -49.02 18.19
CA VAL A 838 15.61 -48.72 17.11
C VAL A 838 15.75 -47.26 16.63
N GLY A 839 16.07 -46.32 17.52
CA GLY A 839 16.34 -44.93 17.16
C GLY A 839 17.57 -44.79 16.25
N ALA A 840 18.69 -45.41 16.60
CA ALA A 840 19.90 -45.43 15.78
C ALA A 840 19.69 -46.18 14.46
N GLY A 841 19.06 -47.36 14.49
CA GLY A 841 18.76 -48.14 13.28
C GLY A 841 17.86 -47.39 12.30
N THR A 842 16.77 -46.77 12.77
CA THR A 842 15.91 -45.93 11.91
C THR A 842 16.61 -44.68 11.40
N ALA A 843 17.55 -44.10 12.16
CA ALA A 843 18.39 -42.99 11.69
C ALA A 843 19.32 -43.41 10.54
N ILE A 844 20.02 -44.55 10.69
CA ILE A 844 20.94 -45.09 9.68
C ILE A 844 20.18 -45.47 8.40
N LEU A 845 19.07 -46.18 8.52
CA LEU A 845 18.22 -46.54 7.38
C LEU A 845 17.66 -45.30 6.66
N SER A 846 17.23 -44.28 7.42
CA SER A 846 16.78 -43.00 6.85
C SER A 846 17.92 -42.30 6.10
N ALA A 847 19.12 -42.23 6.69
CA ALA A 847 20.28 -41.59 6.07
C ALA A 847 20.74 -42.33 4.80
N ALA A 848 20.78 -43.66 4.82
CA ALA A 848 21.14 -44.48 3.67
C ALA A 848 20.15 -44.30 2.50
N ALA A 849 18.85 -44.34 2.77
CA ALA A 849 17.83 -44.14 1.74
C ALA A 849 17.84 -42.71 1.16
N VAL A 850 18.07 -41.70 2.01
CA VAL A 850 18.20 -40.29 1.60
C VAL A 850 19.44 -40.09 0.72
N LEU A 851 20.63 -40.54 1.16
CA LEU A 851 21.88 -40.41 0.40
C LEU A 851 21.84 -41.21 -0.92
N GLY A 852 21.35 -42.45 -0.88
CA GLY A 852 21.19 -43.30 -2.06
C GLY A 852 20.20 -42.75 -3.09
N GLY A 853 19.22 -41.93 -2.67
CA GLY A 853 18.32 -41.23 -3.58
C GLY A 853 18.86 -39.91 -4.14
N TRP A 854 19.72 -39.21 -3.38
CA TRP A 854 20.24 -37.90 -3.80
C TRP A 854 21.18 -37.96 -5.00
N VAL A 855 22.03 -38.99 -5.11
CA VAL A 855 22.99 -39.08 -6.23
C VAL A 855 22.27 -39.33 -7.58
N PRO A 856 21.36 -40.33 -7.72
CA PRO A 856 20.56 -40.47 -8.94
C PRO A 856 19.68 -39.24 -9.23
N MET A 857 19.11 -38.63 -8.18
CA MET A 857 18.32 -37.40 -8.32
C MET A 857 19.14 -36.26 -8.91
N LEU A 858 20.29 -35.91 -8.31
CA LEU A 858 21.16 -34.83 -8.79
C LEU A 858 21.68 -35.09 -10.21
N ALA A 859 22.06 -36.33 -10.52
CA ALA A 859 22.41 -36.72 -11.89
C ALA A 859 21.24 -36.47 -12.86
N SER A 860 20.01 -36.86 -12.49
CA SER A 860 18.81 -36.67 -13.31
C SER A 860 18.38 -35.21 -13.51
N TRP A 861 18.84 -34.24 -12.70
CA TRP A 861 18.65 -32.80 -12.97
C TRP A 861 19.59 -32.27 -14.05
N SER A 862 20.75 -32.91 -14.25
CA SER A 862 21.69 -32.51 -15.29
C SER A 862 21.27 -32.94 -16.70
N ALA A 863 20.42 -33.96 -16.80
CA ALA A 863 19.84 -34.43 -18.06
C ALA A 863 18.69 -33.52 -18.52
N PRO A 864 18.62 -33.15 -19.81
CA PRO A 864 17.50 -32.37 -20.34
C PRO A 864 16.19 -33.16 -20.23
N PRO A 865 15.04 -32.49 -19.98
CA PRO A 865 13.73 -33.14 -19.98
C PRO A 865 13.39 -33.68 -21.39
N PRO A 866 13.02 -34.96 -21.54
CA PRO A 866 12.87 -35.61 -22.85
C PRO A 866 11.65 -35.16 -23.68
N SER A 867 10.85 -34.22 -23.16
CA SER A 867 9.59 -33.76 -23.75
C SER A 867 9.44 -32.24 -23.78
N ALA A 868 10.50 -31.47 -23.50
CA ALA A 868 10.42 -30.01 -23.57
C ALA A 868 10.46 -29.51 -25.01
N VAL A 869 9.38 -28.90 -25.48
CA VAL A 869 9.34 -28.22 -26.77
C VAL A 869 10.04 -26.88 -26.62
N THR A 870 11.32 -26.80 -27.02
CA THR A 870 12.18 -25.61 -26.86
C THR A 870 11.89 -24.50 -27.89
N GLY A 871 10.68 -24.44 -28.44
CA GLY A 871 10.28 -23.53 -29.50
C GLY A 871 9.36 -22.42 -28.99
N THR A 872 9.70 -21.16 -29.29
CA THR A 872 8.88 -19.97 -28.97
C THR A 872 7.92 -19.57 -30.10
N GLY A 873 7.70 -20.45 -31.09
CA GLY A 873 6.83 -20.20 -32.24
C GLY A 873 5.36 -20.56 -31.98
N PRO A 874 4.41 -19.95 -32.72
CA PRO A 874 2.98 -20.24 -32.58
C PRO A 874 2.63 -21.70 -32.94
N GLU A 875 3.40 -22.33 -33.83
CA GLU A 875 3.25 -23.74 -34.23
C GLU A 875 3.48 -24.70 -33.05
N ALA A 876 4.49 -24.41 -32.21
CA ALA A 876 4.74 -25.16 -30.98
C ALA A 876 3.57 -25.01 -29.98
N ALA A 877 2.97 -23.81 -29.91
CA ALA A 877 1.83 -23.53 -29.05
C ALA A 877 0.56 -24.25 -29.53
N ALA A 878 0.33 -24.31 -30.84
CA ALA A 878 -0.76 -25.10 -31.42
C ALA A 878 -0.60 -26.60 -31.10
N LEU A 879 0.60 -27.16 -31.33
CA LEU A 879 0.86 -28.58 -31.07
C LEU A 879 0.69 -28.96 -29.60
N ALA A 880 1.23 -28.15 -28.68
CA ALA A 880 1.10 -28.39 -27.23
C ALA A 880 -0.34 -28.17 -26.73
N ALA A 881 -1.09 -27.22 -27.29
CA ALA A 881 -2.50 -27.02 -26.96
C ALA A 881 -3.38 -28.20 -27.45
N VAL A 882 -3.10 -28.74 -28.64
CA VAL A 882 -3.76 -29.95 -29.16
C VAL A 882 -3.45 -31.16 -28.27
N GLN A 883 -2.18 -31.38 -27.92
CA GLN A 883 -1.77 -32.46 -27.01
C GLN A 883 -2.40 -32.32 -25.61
N GLY A 884 -2.46 -31.10 -25.06
CA GLY A 884 -3.09 -30.83 -23.76
C GLY A 884 -4.63 -30.91 -23.76
N SER A 885 -5.26 -30.93 -24.94
CA SER A 885 -6.71 -31.06 -25.09
C SER A 885 -7.17 -32.51 -25.36
N ALA A 886 -6.24 -33.44 -25.59
CA ALA A 886 -6.54 -34.84 -25.86
C ALA A 886 -6.87 -35.60 -24.55
N THR A 887 -8.16 -35.78 -24.26
CA THR A 887 -8.65 -36.34 -22.98
C THR A 887 -9.11 -37.80 -23.04
N GLY A 888 -8.86 -38.52 -24.15
CA GLY A 888 -9.20 -39.94 -24.26
C GLY A 888 -8.53 -40.63 -25.46
N ASP A 889 -8.42 -41.96 -25.37
CA ASP A 889 -7.62 -42.83 -26.25
C ASP A 889 -8.18 -43.00 -27.70
N ASN A 890 -9.04 -42.09 -28.18
CA ASN A 890 -9.80 -42.30 -29.43
C ASN A 890 -10.19 -41.00 -30.18
N GLN A 891 -9.37 -39.93 -30.10
CA GLN A 891 -9.61 -38.66 -30.81
C GLN A 891 -8.37 -38.16 -31.62
N PHE A 892 -8.64 -37.39 -32.69
CA PHE A 892 -7.79 -37.30 -33.89
C PHE A 892 -6.88 -36.02 -33.88
N ARG A 893 -5.67 -36.12 -34.48
CA ARG A 893 -4.52 -35.16 -34.51
C ARG A 893 -4.68 -33.98 -35.48
N VAL A 894 -3.65 -33.12 -35.64
CA VAL A 894 -3.60 -31.99 -36.60
C VAL A 894 -2.26 -31.90 -37.38
N LEU A 895 -2.28 -31.53 -38.67
CA LEU A 895 -1.16 -31.52 -39.66
C LEU A 895 -1.14 -30.23 -40.52
N TRP A 896 -0.12 -29.35 -40.46
CA TRP A 896 -0.16 -27.99 -41.06
C TRP A 896 0.60 -27.86 -42.42
N LEU A 897 -0.09 -27.46 -43.51
CA LEU A 897 0.37 -27.55 -44.92
C LEU A 897 0.77 -26.19 -45.56
N GLY A 898 1.89 -25.60 -45.15
CA GLY A 898 2.29 -24.20 -45.46
C GLY A 898 1.97 -23.65 -46.88
N LYS A 899 1.44 -22.42 -46.94
CA LYS A 899 0.74 -21.78 -48.09
C LYS A 899 1.27 -22.08 -49.51
N ARG A 900 2.60 -22.02 -49.75
CA ARG A 900 3.21 -22.33 -51.06
C ARG A 900 2.88 -23.73 -51.59
N PHE A 901 2.61 -24.69 -50.71
CA PHE A 901 2.19 -26.05 -51.05
C PHE A 901 0.73 -26.09 -51.51
N VAL A 902 -0.17 -25.37 -50.82
CA VAL A 902 -1.58 -25.21 -51.22
C VAL A 902 -1.68 -24.58 -52.62
N ASP A 903 -0.87 -23.55 -52.88
CA ASP A 903 -0.83 -22.85 -54.17
C ASP A 903 -0.35 -23.74 -55.35
N ALA A 904 0.29 -24.89 -55.06
CA ALA A 904 0.87 -25.81 -56.05
C ALA A 904 -0.01 -27.05 -56.39
N LEU A 905 -1.05 -27.34 -55.61
CA LEU A 905 -1.90 -28.52 -55.81
C LEU A 905 -2.86 -28.35 -57.02
N ARG A 906 -3.29 -29.47 -57.63
CA ARG A 906 -4.34 -29.46 -58.69
C ARG A 906 -5.64 -28.84 -58.12
N PRO A 907 -6.47 -28.15 -58.93
CA PRO A 907 -7.66 -27.45 -58.42
C PRO A 907 -8.59 -28.31 -57.55
N GLY A 908 -8.87 -29.56 -57.94
CA GLY A 908 -9.68 -30.51 -57.16
C GLY A 908 -8.98 -31.20 -55.98
N LEU A 909 -7.74 -30.82 -55.65
CA LEU A 909 -6.94 -31.37 -54.54
C LEU A 909 -6.39 -30.27 -53.62
N ARG A 910 -6.86 -29.02 -53.74
CA ARG A 910 -6.49 -27.93 -52.83
C ARG A 910 -7.32 -28.01 -51.55
N PRO A 911 -6.72 -28.00 -50.35
CA PRO A 911 -7.47 -27.76 -49.13
C PRO A 911 -7.97 -26.30 -49.11
N ASP A 912 -9.26 -26.11 -48.85
CA ASP A 912 -9.98 -24.83 -48.95
C ASP A 912 -9.68 -23.85 -47.79
N ARG A 913 -8.41 -23.79 -47.33
CA ARG A 913 -8.00 -22.94 -46.20
C ARG A 913 -6.72 -22.18 -46.47
N THR A 914 -6.84 -20.85 -46.37
CA THR A 914 -5.74 -19.88 -46.31
C THR A 914 -4.84 -20.04 -45.08
N VAL A 915 -5.32 -20.74 -44.04
CA VAL A 915 -4.58 -21.20 -42.86
C VAL A 915 -4.56 -22.74 -42.90
N PRO A 916 -3.45 -23.36 -43.32
CA PRO A 916 -3.54 -24.71 -43.88
C PRO A 916 -3.32 -25.80 -42.84
N TYR A 917 -4.32 -26.64 -42.54
CA TYR A 917 -4.10 -27.90 -41.82
C TYR A 917 -5.17 -29.01 -42.03
N LEU A 918 -4.81 -30.25 -41.70
CA LEU A 918 -5.54 -31.54 -41.82
C LEU A 918 -5.62 -32.30 -40.47
N VAL A 919 -6.43 -33.37 -40.36
CA VAL A 919 -6.68 -34.12 -39.10
C VAL A 919 -6.57 -35.64 -39.30
N THR A 920 -5.95 -36.39 -38.37
CA THR A 920 -5.52 -37.80 -38.58
C THR A 920 -5.63 -38.70 -37.33
N GLY A 921 -5.72 -40.03 -37.47
CA GLY A 921 -6.23 -40.96 -36.43
C GLY A 921 -5.45 -41.17 -35.11
N PRO A 922 -6.02 -41.97 -34.18
CA PRO A 922 -5.24 -42.57 -33.09
C PRO A 922 -4.05 -43.39 -33.64
N ASP A 923 -4.30 -44.15 -34.72
CA ASP A 923 -3.27 -44.85 -35.52
C ASP A 923 -2.50 -43.93 -36.48
N GLY A 924 -2.77 -42.62 -36.47
CA GLY A 924 -2.03 -41.59 -37.21
C GLY A 924 -2.41 -41.39 -38.68
N LEU A 925 -3.09 -42.37 -39.31
CA LEU A 925 -3.43 -42.35 -40.74
C LEU A 925 -4.24 -41.12 -41.19
N SER A 926 -3.86 -40.58 -42.33
CA SER A 926 -4.37 -39.37 -42.97
C SER A 926 -5.03 -39.66 -44.32
N LEU A 927 -5.66 -38.65 -44.92
CA LEU A 927 -6.22 -38.72 -46.27
C LEU A 927 -5.16 -38.79 -47.40
N LEU A 928 -3.87 -38.87 -47.05
CA LEU A 928 -2.76 -39.14 -47.99
C LEU A 928 -2.29 -40.61 -47.94
N ASP A 929 -2.73 -41.40 -46.95
CA ASP A 929 -2.32 -42.79 -46.74
C ASP A 929 -3.29 -43.80 -47.40
N ALA A 930 -4.10 -43.33 -48.34
CA ALA A 930 -5.13 -44.09 -49.07
C ALA A 930 -4.99 -43.89 -50.59
N ALA A 931 -3.76 -43.97 -51.10
CA ALA A 931 -3.38 -43.83 -52.50
C ALA A 931 -2.28 -44.84 -52.87
#